data_AF-A0A9X2MFB5-F1
#
_entry.id   AF-A0A9X2MFB5-F1
#
_cell.length_a   1.000
_cell.length_b   1.000
_cell.length_c   1.000
_cell.angle_alpha   90.00
_cell.angle_beta   90.00
_cell.angle_gamma   90.00
#
_symmetry.space_group_name_H-M   'P 1'
#
loop_
_entity.id
_entity.type
_entity.pdbx_description
1 polymer ?
#
loop_
_entity_poly.entity_id
_entity_poly.type
_entity_poly.pdbx_seq_one_letter_code
_entity_poly.pdbx_strand_id
1 'polypeptide(L)'
;MKNNIFKIRYRFISGLLSVLILINVFTSVSYGEERSRDYNTEELLEVIEGIINWKKSDIGVNKEEYLLNNKFLENAGDSAGDWYPIGIGRIGYPDDYDAYLAVILDRISHRYFEDDKLSDTKATELHRISLAILSMGGDPTNIGKDKKGKPINLIADGTYNRKKTKSLGVQGINGWIWGLITLDSMRYVVPEDSSYTRDEIIEEIIKKQLSDGGFSLEGGESDTDITAMAIQALAPYYNSEQVYTYTQKATKKKVSKTVRQVVDEALETLSKFQLDDGDFESWGAENSESTAQVLVTLSTLGVDPINDKRFIKNGNTLLDGIMKYKMEDGGFLHSKTYDSENPSSKPDESNSMASEQVLYSFASLCRYNNGFRSLYDFRDEMDEKTKSQVNSVKKSIDNLSEGDVEKVKEVFSEYLKIPISERSYVYNYYKLSDTMKSLGIENTSEPIAANIGVNKNGNGTITPIFDESEEFSSSALFTKEDVKKVENLPDKLTTEHYVEVVKLIKKLEKATNKDEYIHLLDELNDKKREIEKIKAEIESLNDEILDKLYPFNDLSIKDKKNVDEIVSRFNKLSSYDKKKVLRYEDVIKSKTQIDNLIRARIIAIVIIIVVGILAFVVGSRMKKRKKERMKQKMSLFDDEEFSDEEE
;
A
#
# COMPACT_ATOMS: atom_id res chain seq x y z
N MET A 1 41.52 37.04 -64.34
CA MET A 1 42.70 36.20 -64.02
C MET A 1 42.20 34.83 -63.57
N LYS A 2 42.60 33.79 -64.31
CA LYS A 2 42.58 32.34 -64.01
C LYS A 2 41.28 31.75 -63.41
N ASN A 3 40.50 31.00 -64.20
CA ASN A 3 40.70 29.57 -64.52
C ASN A 3 40.72 28.66 -63.29
N ASN A 4 40.14 27.46 -63.25
CA ASN A 4 39.21 26.70 -64.08
C ASN A 4 39.17 25.30 -63.42
N ILE A 5 38.17 24.48 -63.76
CA ILE A 5 38.20 23.00 -63.74
C ILE A 5 37.99 22.31 -62.37
N PHE A 6 36.76 21.83 -62.13
CA PHE A 6 36.41 20.49 -62.61
C PHE A 6 34.97 20.42 -63.13
N LYS A 7 34.88 19.81 -64.31
CA LYS A 7 33.77 19.70 -65.24
C LYS A 7 33.10 18.33 -65.05
N ILE A 8 31.78 18.31 -65.20
CA ILE A 8 31.01 17.43 -66.11
C ILE A 8 30.96 15.93 -65.79
N ARG A 9 29.74 15.45 -65.49
CA ARG A 9 28.96 14.38 -66.17
C ARG A 9 27.58 14.28 -65.48
N TYR A 10 26.61 15.18 -65.69
CA TYR A 10 25.62 15.36 -66.78
C TYR A 10 24.57 14.25 -67.00
N ARG A 11 23.29 14.69 -66.91
CA ARG A 11 22.04 14.27 -67.61
C ARG A 11 21.20 13.15 -66.97
N PHE A 12 19.99 13.48 -66.52
CA PHE A 12 18.75 13.55 -67.34
C PHE A 12 17.81 14.65 -66.77
N ILE A 13 17.77 15.82 -67.40
CA ILE A 13 16.68 16.37 -68.25
C ILE A 13 15.49 16.93 -67.44
N SER A 14 15.42 18.26 -67.45
CA SER A 14 14.23 19.08 -67.19
C SER A 14 13.20 18.92 -68.32
N GLY A 15 11.92 18.90 -67.97
CA GLY A 15 10.85 19.16 -68.94
C GLY A 15 9.47 18.97 -68.36
N LEU A 16 8.91 20.00 -67.72
CA LEU A 16 7.83 20.81 -68.30
C LEU A 16 7.32 21.86 -67.30
N LEU A 17 7.17 23.07 -67.80
CA LEU A 17 6.38 24.16 -67.22
C LEU A 17 4.91 23.76 -67.07
N SER A 18 4.31 24.15 -65.93
CA SER A 18 2.97 24.73 -65.74
C SER A 18 1.92 24.55 -66.84
N VAL A 19 0.73 24.03 -66.45
CA VAL A 19 -0.64 24.59 -66.67
C VAL A 19 -1.73 23.51 -66.44
N LEU A 20 -2.85 23.92 -65.81
CA LEU A 20 -4.16 23.26 -65.55
C LEU A 20 -4.29 22.46 -64.24
N ILE A 21 -5.00 22.95 -63.20
CA ILE A 21 -6.47 23.14 -63.05
C ILE A 21 -7.25 21.82 -62.91
N LEU A 22 -7.80 21.64 -61.70
CA LEU A 22 -9.04 20.93 -61.34
C LEU A 22 -9.31 19.55 -61.97
N ILE A 23 -8.98 18.49 -61.23
CA ILE A 23 -9.90 17.36 -61.01
C ILE A 23 -9.77 16.93 -59.54
N ASN A 24 -10.78 17.29 -58.73
CA ASN A 24 -11.06 16.65 -57.45
C ASN A 24 -11.44 15.19 -57.73
N VAL A 25 -10.53 14.26 -57.47
CA VAL A 25 -10.92 12.87 -57.24
C VAL A 25 -11.09 12.74 -55.73
N PHE A 26 -12.35 12.67 -55.30
CA PHE A 26 -12.72 12.11 -54.01
C PHE A 26 -12.18 10.67 -53.94
N THR A 27 -10.98 10.49 -53.39
CA THR A 27 -10.69 9.27 -52.66
C THR A 27 -11.15 9.54 -51.24
N SER A 28 -12.37 9.10 -50.95
CA SER A 28 -12.80 8.79 -49.60
C SER A 28 -11.79 7.83 -49.02
N VAL A 29 -10.76 8.37 -48.35
CA VAL A 29 -10.06 7.64 -47.30
C VAL A 29 -11.12 7.42 -46.26
N SER A 30 -11.71 6.22 -46.28
CA SER A 30 -12.41 5.70 -45.12
C SER A 30 -11.38 5.77 -43.99
N TYR A 31 -11.52 6.75 -43.10
CA TYR A 31 -11.02 6.59 -41.74
C TYR A 31 -11.71 5.32 -41.27
N GLY A 32 -10.99 4.20 -41.27
CA GLY A 32 -11.40 3.07 -40.46
C GLY A 32 -11.48 3.61 -39.05
N GLU A 33 -12.65 3.49 -38.42
CA GLU A 33 -12.71 3.50 -36.96
C GLU A 33 -11.70 2.44 -36.51
N GLU A 34 -10.52 2.88 -36.04
CA GLU A 34 -9.66 2.03 -35.23
C GLU A 34 -10.47 1.71 -33.99
N ARG A 35 -11.05 0.51 -34.03
CA ARG A 35 -11.85 -0.05 -32.96
C ARG A 35 -10.94 -0.15 -31.74
N SER A 36 -11.19 0.66 -30.72
CA SER A 36 -10.63 0.44 -29.39
C SER A 36 -10.88 -1.01 -29.01
N ARG A 37 -9.87 -1.68 -28.44
CA ARG A 37 -10.04 -3.04 -27.94
C ARG A 37 -10.96 -2.96 -26.72
N ASP A 38 -12.22 -3.33 -26.90
CA ASP A 38 -13.15 -3.49 -25.78
C ASP A 38 -12.70 -4.71 -24.96
N TYR A 39 -12.06 -4.46 -23.82
CA TYR A 39 -11.83 -5.49 -22.82
C TYR A 39 -13.17 -5.86 -22.20
N ASN A 40 -13.62 -7.09 -22.43
CA ASN A 40 -14.82 -7.59 -21.76
C ASN A 40 -14.49 -8.00 -20.31
N THR A 41 -15.52 -8.18 -19.49
CA THR A 41 -15.34 -8.53 -18.07
C THR A 41 -14.50 -9.81 -17.87
N GLU A 42 -14.64 -10.81 -18.73
CA GLU A 42 -13.87 -12.07 -18.63
C GLU A 42 -12.37 -11.83 -18.80
N GLU A 43 -11.95 -11.04 -19.80
CA GLU A 43 -10.54 -10.70 -20.00
C GLU A 43 -9.95 -9.94 -18.79
N LEU A 44 -10.74 -9.08 -18.14
CA LEU A 44 -10.30 -8.38 -16.92
C LEU A 44 -10.15 -9.34 -15.74
N LEU A 45 -11.06 -10.30 -15.57
CA LEU A 45 -10.99 -11.33 -14.53
C LEU A 45 -9.76 -12.22 -14.70
N GLU A 46 -9.40 -12.60 -15.93
CA GLU A 46 -8.17 -13.34 -16.21
C GLU A 46 -6.91 -12.56 -15.82
N VAL A 47 -6.89 -11.24 -16.04
CA VAL A 47 -5.76 -10.40 -15.61
C VAL A 47 -5.69 -10.32 -14.08
N ILE A 48 -6.84 -10.14 -13.41
CA ILE A 48 -6.96 -10.14 -11.95
C ILE A 48 -6.42 -11.45 -11.36
N GLU A 49 -6.82 -12.60 -11.92
CA GLU A 49 -6.33 -13.91 -11.49
C GLU A 49 -4.82 -14.06 -11.72
N GLY A 50 -4.32 -13.56 -12.86
CA GLY A 50 -2.90 -13.50 -13.17
C GLY A 50 -2.08 -12.76 -12.11
N ILE A 51 -2.55 -11.59 -11.67
CA ILE A 51 -1.92 -10.80 -10.61
C ILE A 51 -1.89 -11.56 -9.28
N ILE A 52 -3.02 -12.17 -8.91
CA ILE A 52 -3.12 -12.93 -7.65
C ILE A 52 -2.18 -14.15 -7.68
N ASN A 53 -2.16 -14.88 -8.78
CA ASN A 53 -1.28 -16.04 -8.97
C ASN A 53 0.21 -15.65 -9.00
N TRP A 54 0.53 -14.50 -9.61
CA TRP A 54 1.87 -13.92 -9.53
C TRP A 54 2.23 -13.64 -8.07
N LYS A 55 1.36 -12.97 -7.31
CA LYS A 55 1.65 -12.62 -5.92
C LYS A 55 1.83 -13.86 -5.04
N LYS A 56 1.03 -14.92 -5.25
CA LYS A 56 1.22 -16.22 -4.59
C LYS A 56 2.62 -16.77 -4.87
N SER A 57 3.06 -16.76 -6.13
CA SER A 57 4.39 -17.21 -6.53
C SER A 57 5.52 -16.35 -5.92
N ASP A 58 5.37 -15.02 -5.90
CA ASP A 58 6.32 -14.06 -5.32
C ASP A 58 6.61 -14.36 -3.84
N ILE A 59 5.57 -14.72 -3.07
CA ILE A 59 5.72 -15.12 -1.66
C ILE A 59 6.01 -16.63 -1.47
N GLY A 60 6.24 -17.37 -2.56
CA GLY A 60 6.55 -18.79 -2.57
C GLY A 60 5.40 -19.67 -2.08
N VAL A 61 4.18 -19.37 -2.49
CA VAL A 61 2.92 -20.08 -2.18
C VAL A 61 2.40 -20.69 -3.47
N ASN A 62 1.81 -21.90 -3.37
CA ASN A 62 1.27 -22.57 -4.55
C ASN A 62 -0.01 -21.86 -5.05
N LYS A 63 -0.29 -21.91 -6.35
CA LYS A 63 -1.43 -21.23 -6.98
C LYS A 63 -2.78 -21.76 -6.49
N GLU A 64 -2.86 -23.04 -6.12
CA GLU A 64 -4.08 -23.64 -5.55
C GLU A 64 -4.31 -23.28 -4.07
N GLU A 65 -3.33 -22.67 -3.40
CA GLU A 65 -3.49 -22.18 -2.03
C GLU A 65 -4.08 -20.76 -2.02
N TYR A 66 -4.67 -20.37 -0.89
CA TYR A 66 -5.15 -19.01 -0.66
C TYR A 66 -4.00 -18.00 -0.65
N LEU A 67 -4.23 -16.80 -1.19
CA LEU A 67 -3.25 -15.72 -1.08
C LEU A 67 -3.20 -15.20 0.37
N LEU A 68 -4.32 -15.12 1.08
CA LEU A 68 -4.41 -14.70 2.48
C LEU A 68 -3.97 -15.82 3.46
N ASN A 69 -2.83 -16.46 3.17
CA ASN A 69 -2.21 -17.49 3.99
C ASN A 69 -1.23 -16.91 5.02
N ASN A 70 -0.63 -17.79 5.83
CA ASN A 70 0.28 -17.42 6.91
C ASN A 70 1.43 -16.50 6.49
N LYS A 71 2.02 -16.70 5.30
CA LYS A 71 3.12 -15.88 4.81
C LYS A 71 2.66 -14.48 4.42
N PHE A 72 1.54 -14.37 3.69
CA PHE A 72 1.00 -13.07 3.32
C PHE A 72 0.59 -12.26 4.56
N LEU A 73 -0.09 -12.93 5.51
CA LEU A 73 -0.56 -12.35 6.76
C LEU A 73 0.57 -11.98 7.73
N GLU A 74 1.84 -12.25 7.41
CA GLU A 74 2.97 -11.66 8.12
C GLU A 74 3.00 -10.14 7.97
N ASN A 75 2.49 -9.60 6.85
CA ASN A 75 2.45 -8.16 6.54
C ASN A 75 1.08 -7.51 6.78
N ALA A 76 0.12 -8.23 7.37
CA ALA A 76 -1.21 -7.66 7.68
C ALA A 76 -1.08 -6.48 8.65
N GLY A 77 -1.61 -5.31 8.25
CA GLY A 77 -1.46 -4.06 8.98
C GLY A 77 -0.36 -3.15 8.43
N ASP A 78 0.43 -3.61 7.47
CA ASP A 78 1.54 -2.87 6.85
C ASP A 78 1.27 -2.61 5.36
N SER A 79 1.94 -1.59 4.78
CA SER A 79 1.66 -1.14 3.41
C SER A 79 1.77 -2.24 2.36
N ALA A 80 2.57 -3.28 2.59
CA ALA A 80 2.75 -4.41 1.69
C ALA A 80 1.64 -5.48 1.78
N GLY A 81 0.74 -5.40 2.77
CA GLY A 81 -0.25 -6.44 3.06
C GLY A 81 -1.72 -6.01 2.99
N ASP A 82 -2.04 -4.72 2.92
CA ASP A 82 -3.44 -4.26 3.07
C ASP A 82 -4.11 -3.78 1.78
N TRP A 83 -3.36 -3.51 0.69
CA TRP A 83 -3.96 -3.11 -0.59
C TRP A 83 -4.48 -4.29 -1.42
N TYR A 84 -3.79 -5.44 -1.42
CA TYR A 84 -4.31 -6.69 -2.01
C TYR A 84 -5.69 -7.07 -1.46
N PRO A 85 -5.94 -7.09 -0.12
CA PRO A 85 -7.27 -7.29 0.45
C PRO A 85 -8.35 -6.39 -0.14
N ILE A 86 -8.03 -5.14 -0.49
CA ILE A 86 -9.02 -4.24 -1.12
C ILE A 86 -9.40 -4.76 -2.50
N GLY A 87 -8.43 -5.10 -3.35
CA GLY A 87 -8.71 -5.67 -4.67
C GLY A 87 -9.49 -6.99 -4.58
N ILE A 88 -8.98 -7.94 -3.80
CA ILE A 88 -9.56 -9.29 -3.59
C ILE A 88 -11.01 -9.19 -3.09
N GLY A 89 -11.25 -8.44 -2.02
CA GLY A 89 -12.58 -8.34 -1.42
C GLY A 89 -13.59 -7.59 -2.29
N ARG A 90 -13.13 -6.64 -3.11
CA ARG A 90 -14.01 -5.84 -3.96
C ARG A 90 -14.38 -6.50 -5.28
N ILE A 91 -13.57 -7.46 -5.74
CA ILE A 91 -13.97 -8.40 -6.80
C ILE A 91 -14.64 -9.67 -6.24
N GLY A 92 -14.53 -9.93 -4.94
CA GLY A 92 -15.03 -11.16 -4.32
C GLY A 92 -14.28 -12.40 -4.79
N TYR A 93 -12.94 -12.32 -4.89
CA TYR A 93 -12.11 -13.45 -5.27
C TYR A 93 -12.05 -14.48 -4.12
N PRO A 94 -12.34 -15.78 -4.37
CA PRO A 94 -12.35 -16.81 -3.34
C PRO A 94 -11.04 -16.92 -2.55
N ASP A 95 -11.03 -16.46 -1.29
CA ASP A 95 -9.85 -16.45 -0.42
C ASP A 95 -10.22 -16.49 1.08
N ASP A 96 -9.22 -16.56 1.97
CA ASP A 96 -9.44 -16.75 3.42
C ASP A 96 -9.62 -15.42 4.18
N TYR A 97 -10.76 -14.76 3.96
CA TYR A 97 -11.09 -13.47 4.60
C TYR A 97 -11.11 -13.53 6.13
N ASP A 98 -11.60 -14.65 6.69
CA ASP A 98 -11.62 -14.88 8.13
C ASP A 98 -10.20 -14.92 8.71
N ALA A 99 -9.22 -15.49 8.00
CA ALA A 99 -7.83 -15.46 8.45
C ALA A 99 -7.25 -14.04 8.47
N TYR A 100 -7.51 -13.24 7.42
CA TYR A 100 -7.07 -11.85 7.41
C TYR A 100 -7.71 -11.06 8.56
N LEU A 101 -9.04 -11.12 8.71
CA LEU A 101 -9.76 -10.46 9.80
C LEU A 101 -9.25 -10.90 11.17
N ALA A 102 -9.03 -12.20 11.38
CA ALA A 102 -8.54 -12.69 12.65
C ALA A 102 -7.17 -12.09 13.01
N VAL A 103 -6.24 -12.09 12.05
CA VAL A 103 -4.88 -11.56 12.24
C VAL A 103 -4.87 -10.05 12.41
N ILE A 104 -5.54 -9.30 11.53
CA ILE A 104 -5.51 -7.83 11.59
C ILE A 104 -6.16 -7.31 12.87
N LEU A 105 -7.31 -7.86 13.28
CA LEU A 105 -8.00 -7.42 14.49
C LEU A 105 -7.17 -7.70 15.74
N ASP A 106 -6.49 -8.85 15.77
CA ASP A 106 -5.60 -9.20 16.86
C ASP A 106 -4.35 -8.30 16.93
N ARG A 107 -3.65 -8.12 15.80
CA ARG A 107 -2.46 -7.26 15.72
C ARG A 107 -2.76 -5.82 16.11
N ILE A 108 -3.83 -5.24 15.56
CA ILE A 108 -4.20 -3.86 15.85
C ILE A 108 -4.62 -3.71 17.31
N SER A 109 -5.35 -4.67 17.86
CA SER A 109 -5.66 -4.66 19.30
C SER A 109 -4.39 -4.63 20.14
N HIS A 110 -3.38 -5.46 19.84
CA HIS A 110 -2.08 -5.45 20.54
C HIS A 110 -1.33 -4.13 20.41
N ARG A 111 -1.26 -3.53 19.22
CA ARG A 111 -0.61 -2.22 19.03
C ARG A 111 -1.29 -1.10 19.84
N TYR A 112 -2.60 -1.19 20.08
CA TYR A 112 -3.31 -0.27 20.99
C TYR A 112 -3.03 -0.54 22.48
N PHE A 113 -2.39 -1.67 22.83
CA PHE A 113 -1.84 -1.93 24.15
C PHE A 113 -0.41 -1.42 24.33
N GLU A 114 0.24 -0.84 23.34
CA GLU A 114 1.57 -0.25 23.49
C GLU A 114 1.46 1.27 23.72
N ASP A 115 2.51 1.90 24.26
CA ASP A 115 2.51 3.36 24.47
C ASP A 115 2.64 4.11 23.13
N ASP A 116 3.33 3.48 22.16
CA ASP A 116 3.36 3.84 20.74
C ASP A 116 2.28 3.06 19.99
N LYS A 117 1.10 3.64 19.84
CA LYS A 117 -0.04 3.07 19.09
C LYS A 117 0.31 2.90 17.58
N LEU A 118 -0.72 2.83 16.73
CA LEU A 118 -0.59 3.23 15.33
C LEU A 118 -0.01 4.65 15.22
N SER A 119 0.70 4.93 14.12
CA SER A 119 1.47 6.15 13.91
C SER A 119 0.66 7.40 14.25
N ASP A 120 1.23 8.26 15.10
CA ASP A 120 0.62 9.56 15.44
C ASP A 120 0.71 10.56 14.28
N THR A 121 1.68 10.39 13.39
CA THR A 121 1.91 11.24 12.21
C THR A 121 1.27 10.68 10.94
N LYS A 122 1.21 9.36 10.76
CA LYS A 122 0.65 8.72 9.56
C LYS A 122 -0.82 8.32 9.74
N ALA A 123 -1.73 9.28 9.57
CA ALA A 123 -3.17 9.00 9.57
C ALA A 123 -3.57 7.98 8.50
N THR A 124 -2.86 7.96 7.36
CA THR A 124 -3.09 7.00 6.27
C THR A 124 -2.89 5.54 6.66
N GLU A 125 -2.14 5.26 7.74
CA GLU A 125 -2.05 3.90 8.30
C GLU A 125 -3.43 3.44 8.79
N LEU A 126 -4.14 4.28 9.55
CA LEU A 126 -5.49 3.97 10.06
C LEU A 126 -6.52 3.85 8.92
N HIS A 127 -6.39 4.71 7.90
CA HIS A 127 -7.26 4.69 6.72
C HIS A 127 -7.12 3.39 5.94
N ARG A 128 -5.89 3.03 5.57
CA ARG A 128 -5.57 1.80 4.82
C ARG A 128 -6.08 0.55 5.55
N ILE A 129 -5.78 0.43 6.85
CA ILE A 129 -6.24 -0.70 7.68
C ILE A 129 -7.78 -0.74 7.74
N SER A 130 -8.43 0.41 7.90
CA SER A 130 -9.91 0.46 7.95
C SER A 130 -10.54 -0.02 6.65
N LEU A 131 -10.00 0.41 5.50
CA LEU A 131 -10.49 0.00 4.18
C LEU A 131 -10.24 -1.49 3.90
N ALA A 132 -9.09 -2.03 4.33
CA ALA A 132 -8.80 -3.46 4.21
C ALA A 132 -9.68 -4.33 5.12
N ILE A 133 -10.00 -3.85 6.33
CA ILE A 133 -10.97 -4.54 7.20
C ILE A 133 -12.36 -4.56 6.56
N LEU A 134 -12.81 -3.44 6.01
CA LEU A 134 -14.09 -3.36 5.32
C LEU A 134 -14.12 -4.26 4.07
N SER A 135 -13.05 -4.30 3.28
CA SER A 135 -12.99 -5.16 2.09
C SER A 135 -13.09 -6.64 2.41
N MET A 136 -12.68 -7.04 3.61
CA MET A 136 -12.72 -8.43 4.09
C MET A 136 -13.99 -8.74 4.91
N GLY A 137 -14.97 -7.83 4.93
CA GLY A 137 -16.25 -8.06 5.62
C GLY A 137 -16.24 -7.76 7.12
N GLY A 138 -15.23 -7.05 7.62
CA GLY A 138 -15.12 -6.67 9.03
C GLY A 138 -15.62 -5.25 9.33
N ASP A 139 -15.68 -4.92 10.63
CA ASP A 139 -16.08 -3.60 11.14
C ASP A 139 -14.90 -2.87 11.81
N PRO A 140 -14.37 -1.78 11.22
CA PRO A 140 -13.25 -1.01 11.77
C PRO A 140 -13.63 -0.12 12.96
N THR A 141 -14.90 -0.06 13.36
CA THR A 141 -15.38 0.73 14.50
C THR A 141 -15.33 -0.03 15.83
N ASN A 142 -15.10 -1.35 15.78
CA ASN A 142 -15.07 -2.22 16.96
C ASN A 142 -14.05 -3.36 16.82
N ILE A 143 -12.77 -2.99 16.72
CA ILE A 143 -11.68 -3.95 16.50
C ILE A 143 -11.31 -4.76 17.75
N GLY A 144 -11.52 -4.17 18.91
CA GLY A 144 -11.10 -4.69 20.20
C GLY A 144 -11.23 -3.64 21.27
N LYS A 145 -10.46 -3.78 22.36
CA LYS A 145 -10.42 -2.82 23.47
C LYS A 145 -9.00 -2.37 23.73
N ASP A 146 -8.83 -1.09 24.06
CA ASP A 146 -7.53 -0.54 24.48
C ASP A 146 -7.17 -0.94 25.93
N LYS A 147 -5.99 -0.50 26.41
CA LYS A 147 -5.52 -0.64 27.81
C LYS A 147 -6.56 -0.24 28.87
N LYS A 148 -7.48 0.67 28.55
CA LYS A 148 -8.49 1.21 29.46
C LYS A 148 -9.84 0.51 29.31
N GLY A 149 -9.93 -0.53 28.47
CA GLY A 149 -11.16 -1.25 28.19
C GLY A 149 -12.10 -0.53 27.24
N LYS A 150 -11.68 0.58 26.62
CA LYS A 150 -12.50 1.35 25.67
C LYS A 150 -12.47 0.67 24.30
N PRO A 151 -13.61 0.57 23.59
CA PRO A 151 -13.62 0.08 22.21
C PRO A 151 -12.67 0.86 21.30
N ILE A 152 -11.92 0.14 20.48
CA ILE A 152 -11.04 0.70 19.45
C ILE A 152 -11.86 0.98 18.20
N ASN A 153 -11.92 2.26 17.80
CA ASN A 153 -12.66 2.71 16.64
C ASN A 153 -11.70 3.46 15.69
N LEU A 154 -11.22 2.76 14.66
CA LEU A 154 -10.27 3.33 13.70
C LEU A 154 -10.87 4.44 12.85
N ILE A 155 -12.18 4.39 12.60
CA ILE A 155 -12.87 5.44 11.85
C ILE A 155 -12.82 6.74 12.64
N ALA A 156 -13.20 6.73 13.92
CA ALA A 156 -13.13 7.91 14.77
C ALA A 156 -11.67 8.40 14.88
N ASP A 157 -10.77 7.53 15.30
CA ASP A 157 -9.38 7.88 15.61
C ASP A 157 -8.58 8.29 14.37
N GLY A 158 -8.94 7.77 13.20
CA GLY A 158 -8.32 8.05 11.91
C GLY A 158 -8.93 9.23 11.16
N THR A 159 -10.19 9.61 11.40
CA THR A 159 -10.91 10.64 10.61
C THR A 159 -11.36 11.83 11.47
N TYR A 160 -12.63 11.90 11.86
CA TYR A 160 -13.27 13.05 12.48
C TYR A 160 -12.75 13.38 13.90
N ASN A 161 -12.11 12.43 14.58
CA ASN A 161 -11.45 12.66 15.87
C ASN A 161 -9.92 12.67 15.80
N ARG A 162 -9.34 12.60 14.59
CA ARG A 162 -7.88 12.50 14.42
C ARG A 162 -7.12 13.64 15.10
N LYS A 163 -7.68 14.86 15.09
CA LYS A 163 -7.13 16.07 15.73
C LYS A 163 -6.85 15.89 17.23
N LYS A 164 -7.52 14.96 17.92
CA LYS A 164 -7.26 14.63 19.33
C LYS A 164 -5.85 14.06 19.54
N THR A 165 -5.25 13.51 18.48
CA THR A 165 -3.85 13.07 18.42
C THR A 165 -3.00 14.03 17.60
N LYS A 166 -3.31 14.20 16.30
CA LYS A 166 -2.63 15.11 15.35
C LYS A 166 -3.59 15.53 14.24
N SER A 167 -3.31 16.64 13.56
CA SER A 167 -4.11 17.05 12.38
C SER A 167 -4.05 16.01 11.26
N LEU A 168 -5.14 15.83 10.50
CA LEU A 168 -5.12 15.04 9.25
C LEU A 168 -4.10 15.62 8.26
N GLY A 169 -3.90 16.94 8.27
CA GLY A 169 -2.96 17.62 7.38
C GLY A 169 -1.47 17.44 7.67
N VAL A 170 -1.08 16.62 8.66
CA VAL A 170 0.34 16.34 8.93
C VAL A 170 1.03 15.68 7.74
N GLN A 171 0.30 14.85 6.96
CA GLN A 171 0.80 14.23 5.73
C GLN A 171 0.42 15.02 4.47
N GLY A 172 0.34 16.34 4.56
CA GLY A 172 -0.09 17.16 3.43
C GLY A 172 -1.56 16.92 3.06
N ILE A 173 -1.87 16.92 1.76
CA ILE A 173 -3.24 16.67 1.29
C ILE A 173 -3.69 15.21 1.47
N ASN A 174 -2.75 14.25 1.46
CA ASN A 174 -3.06 12.82 1.52
C ASN A 174 -3.88 12.43 2.76
N GLY A 175 -3.57 12.99 3.93
CA GLY A 175 -4.33 12.70 5.13
C GLY A 175 -5.79 13.19 5.07
N TRP A 176 -6.06 14.27 4.34
CA TRP A 176 -7.44 14.75 4.12
C TRP A 176 -8.18 13.87 3.10
N ILE A 177 -7.54 13.54 1.98
CA ILE A 177 -8.08 12.69 0.92
C ILE A 177 -8.49 11.32 1.47
N TRP A 178 -7.54 10.59 2.05
CA TRP A 178 -7.79 9.26 2.60
C TRP A 178 -8.70 9.30 3.83
N GLY A 179 -8.67 10.39 4.59
CA GLY A 179 -9.60 10.64 5.68
C GLY A 179 -11.05 10.75 5.20
N LEU A 180 -11.29 11.46 4.10
CA LEU A 180 -12.63 11.58 3.52
C LEU A 180 -13.09 10.26 2.88
N ILE A 181 -12.22 9.59 2.11
CA ILE A 181 -12.51 8.26 1.54
C ILE A 181 -12.91 7.28 2.65
N THR A 182 -12.12 7.22 3.73
CA THR A 182 -12.39 6.32 4.86
C THR A 182 -13.67 6.69 5.60
N LEU A 183 -13.92 7.98 5.83
CA LEU A 183 -15.14 8.45 6.47
C LEU A 183 -16.39 8.14 5.62
N ASP A 184 -16.25 8.17 4.31
CA ASP A 184 -17.34 7.94 3.37
C ASP A 184 -17.50 6.47 2.97
N SER A 185 -16.56 5.61 3.37
CA SER A 185 -16.54 4.20 3.01
C SER A 185 -17.78 3.41 3.41
N MET A 186 -18.40 3.78 4.54
CA MET A 186 -19.72 3.33 4.97
C MET A 186 -20.70 4.49 5.10
N ARG A 187 -20.36 5.68 4.59
CA ARG A 187 -21.08 6.94 4.87
C ARG A 187 -21.26 7.14 6.39
N TYR A 188 -20.14 7.16 7.12
CA TYR A 188 -20.19 7.23 8.57
C TYR A 188 -20.79 8.56 9.06
N VAL A 189 -21.62 8.46 10.09
CA VAL A 189 -22.14 9.61 10.84
C VAL A 189 -20.98 10.27 11.59
N VAL A 190 -20.86 11.59 11.47
CA VAL A 190 -19.92 12.39 12.24
C VAL A 190 -20.65 12.96 13.46
N PRO A 191 -20.28 12.56 14.70
CA PRO A 191 -20.87 13.13 15.92
C PRO A 191 -20.64 14.65 16.05
N GLU A 192 -21.57 15.38 16.67
CA GLU A 192 -21.48 16.84 16.83
C GLU A 192 -20.24 17.30 17.63
N ASP A 193 -19.72 16.49 18.55
CA ASP A 193 -18.54 16.76 19.38
C ASP A 193 -17.21 16.35 18.74
N SER A 194 -17.25 16.01 17.44
CA SER A 194 -16.07 15.64 16.66
C SER A 194 -15.15 16.81 16.41
N SER A 195 -13.87 16.52 16.16
CA SER A 195 -12.87 17.56 15.90
C SER A 195 -12.88 18.11 14.48
N TYR A 196 -13.41 17.34 13.54
CA TYR A 196 -13.63 17.73 12.16
C TYR A 196 -15.05 17.39 11.73
N THR A 197 -15.68 18.28 10.99
CA THR A 197 -16.84 17.96 10.16
C THR A 197 -16.43 17.47 8.79
N ARG A 198 -17.37 16.88 8.06
CA ARG A 198 -17.16 16.48 6.66
C ARG A 198 -16.91 17.70 5.75
N ASP A 199 -17.64 18.79 5.97
CA ASP A 199 -17.42 20.06 5.28
C ASP A 199 -16.01 20.63 5.50
N GLU A 200 -15.49 20.58 6.74
CA GLU A 200 -14.12 21.02 7.03
C GLU A 200 -13.07 20.20 6.28
N ILE A 201 -13.26 18.88 6.20
CA ILE A 201 -12.35 17.99 5.44
C ILE A 201 -12.42 18.31 3.94
N ILE A 202 -13.62 18.49 3.38
CA ILE A 202 -13.81 18.88 1.96
C ILE A 202 -13.14 20.24 1.69
N GLU A 203 -13.36 21.24 2.56
CA GLU A 203 -12.76 22.56 2.40
C GLU A 203 -11.22 22.49 2.42
N GLU A 204 -10.64 21.67 3.30
CA GLU A 204 -9.18 21.45 3.37
C GLU A 204 -8.60 20.83 2.10
N ILE A 205 -9.35 19.99 1.39
CA ILE A 205 -8.98 19.42 0.09
C ILE A 205 -9.10 20.50 -0.98
N ILE A 206 -10.29 21.06 -1.21
CA ILE A 206 -10.55 21.95 -2.35
C ILE A 206 -9.73 23.26 -2.29
N LYS A 207 -9.37 23.73 -1.09
CA LYS A 207 -8.50 24.90 -0.96
C LYS A 207 -7.06 24.64 -1.41
N LYS A 208 -6.64 23.39 -1.54
CA LYS A 208 -5.30 23.00 -2.02
C LYS A 208 -5.23 22.80 -3.53
N GLN A 209 -6.36 22.90 -4.24
CA GLN A 209 -6.38 22.88 -5.71
C GLN A 209 -5.42 23.94 -6.25
N LEU A 210 -4.63 23.56 -7.26
CA LEU A 210 -3.65 24.41 -7.94
C LEU A 210 -4.33 25.27 -9.02
N SER A 211 -3.58 26.17 -9.65
CA SER A 211 -4.14 27.14 -10.60
C SER A 211 -4.57 26.54 -11.93
N ASP A 212 -4.04 25.37 -12.28
CA ASP A 212 -4.34 24.58 -13.47
C ASP A 212 -5.51 23.61 -13.26
N GLY A 213 -6.10 23.56 -12.07
CA GLY A 213 -7.21 22.68 -11.69
C GLY A 213 -6.79 21.40 -10.95
N GLY A 214 -5.51 21.03 -10.97
CA GLY A 214 -5.04 19.79 -10.36
C GLY A 214 -4.68 19.94 -8.87
N PHE A 215 -4.10 18.87 -8.31
CA PHE A 215 -3.65 18.80 -6.93
C PHE A 215 -2.24 18.21 -6.84
N SER A 216 -1.55 18.49 -5.75
CA SER A 216 -0.24 17.90 -5.45
C SER A 216 -0.06 17.69 -3.95
N LEU A 217 0.93 16.87 -3.57
CA LEU A 217 1.11 16.43 -2.19
C LEU A 217 1.29 17.62 -1.22
N GLU A 218 2.16 18.58 -1.58
CA GLU A 218 2.52 19.73 -0.74
C GLU A 218 2.31 21.12 -1.40
N GLY A 219 2.07 21.16 -2.71
CA GLY A 219 2.04 22.36 -3.55
C GLY A 219 2.98 22.20 -4.77
N GLY A 220 3.16 23.26 -5.57
CA GLY A 220 4.01 23.20 -6.77
C GLY A 220 3.23 22.84 -8.02
N GLU A 221 3.69 21.82 -8.74
CA GLU A 221 3.06 21.29 -9.96
C GLU A 221 2.04 20.21 -9.61
N SER A 222 0.97 20.13 -10.40
CA SER A 222 -0.05 19.09 -10.22
C SER A 222 0.51 17.72 -10.52
N ASP A 223 0.10 16.75 -9.70
CA ASP A 223 0.51 15.36 -9.81
C ASP A 223 -0.71 14.51 -10.17
N THR A 224 -0.52 13.52 -11.06
CA THR A 224 -1.59 12.64 -11.53
C THR A 224 -2.26 11.90 -10.38
N ASP A 225 -1.48 11.22 -9.54
CA ASP A 225 -2.00 10.37 -8.47
C ASP A 225 -2.78 11.20 -7.45
N ILE A 226 -2.20 12.32 -7.01
CA ILE A 226 -2.85 13.18 -6.02
C ILE A 226 -4.13 13.82 -6.59
N THR A 227 -4.12 14.21 -7.87
CA THR A 227 -5.30 14.76 -8.55
C THR A 227 -6.40 13.72 -8.65
N ALA A 228 -6.06 12.50 -9.09
CA ALA A 228 -6.99 11.37 -9.19
C ALA A 228 -7.59 11.03 -7.81
N MET A 229 -6.76 10.84 -6.77
CA MET A 229 -7.25 10.51 -5.44
C MET A 229 -8.10 11.64 -4.82
N ALA A 230 -7.78 12.91 -5.08
CA ALA A 230 -8.61 14.04 -4.64
C ALA A 230 -10.01 13.99 -5.27
N ILE A 231 -10.10 13.66 -6.57
CA ILE A 231 -11.39 13.47 -7.25
C ILE A 231 -12.14 12.28 -6.63
N GLN A 232 -11.48 11.15 -6.41
CA GLN A 232 -12.11 9.97 -5.78
C GLN A 232 -12.73 10.31 -4.41
N ALA A 233 -12.03 11.10 -3.60
CA ALA A 233 -12.53 11.58 -2.30
C ALA A 233 -13.73 12.55 -2.43
N LEU A 234 -13.75 13.38 -3.46
CA LEU A 234 -14.78 14.40 -3.69
C LEU A 234 -16.01 13.88 -4.45
N ALA A 235 -15.89 12.75 -5.15
CA ALA A 235 -16.94 12.17 -6.00
C ALA A 235 -18.31 11.99 -5.29
N PRO A 236 -18.41 11.59 -4.00
CA PRO A 236 -19.69 11.50 -3.31
C PRO A 236 -20.47 12.82 -3.24
N TYR A 237 -19.78 13.96 -3.39
CA TYR A 237 -20.34 15.31 -3.30
C TYR A 237 -20.50 15.99 -4.67
N TYR A 238 -20.20 15.31 -5.78
CA TYR A 238 -20.30 15.87 -7.13
C TYR A 238 -21.71 16.40 -7.44
N ASN A 239 -22.74 15.73 -6.91
CA ASN A 239 -24.15 16.12 -7.09
C ASN A 239 -24.66 17.13 -6.05
N SER A 240 -23.78 17.68 -5.20
CA SER A 240 -24.13 18.71 -4.23
C SER A 240 -24.10 20.10 -4.87
N GLU A 241 -25.13 20.91 -4.64
CA GLU A 241 -25.18 22.32 -5.04
C GLU A 241 -24.60 23.28 -3.98
N GLN A 242 -24.03 22.73 -2.90
CA GLN A 242 -23.39 23.51 -1.86
C GLN A 242 -22.17 24.28 -2.41
N VAL A 243 -22.16 25.59 -2.16
CA VAL A 243 -21.06 26.47 -2.56
C VAL A 243 -20.12 26.69 -1.38
N TYR A 244 -18.84 26.36 -1.58
CA TYR A 244 -17.77 26.62 -0.63
C TYR A 244 -17.07 27.91 -0.98
N THR A 245 -16.86 28.79 0.01
CA THR A 245 -16.13 30.05 -0.16
C THR A 245 -14.86 30.03 0.67
N TYR A 246 -13.71 29.95 0.02
CA TYR A 246 -12.41 29.74 0.67
C TYR A 246 -11.30 30.53 0.00
N THR A 247 -10.14 30.61 0.65
CA THR A 247 -8.92 31.17 0.05
C THR A 247 -8.08 30.04 -0.51
N GLN A 248 -7.93 29.98 -1.84
CA GLN A 248 -7.13 28.95 -2.50
C GLN A 248 -5.64 29.11 -2.15
N LYS A 249 -5.01 28.03 -1.67
CA LYS A 249 -3.64 28.05 -1.14
C LYS A 249 -2.62 28.45 -2.22
N ALA A 250 -2.79 27.97 -3.44
CA ALA A 250 -1.87 28.21 -4.55
C ALA A 250 -1.92 29.67 -5.04
N THR A 251 -3.12 30.19 -5.28
CA THR A 251 -3.30 31.52 -5.90
C THR A 251 -3.47 32.65 -4.87
N LYS A 252 -3.72 32.32 -3.60
CA LYS A 252 -4.10 33.24 -2.51
C LYS A 252 -5.38 34.03 -2.78
N LYS A 253 -6.18 33.64 -3.78
CA LYS A 253 -7.43 34.30 -4.13
C LYS A 253 -8.60 33.69 -3.35
N LYS A 254 -9.55 34.54 -2.97
CA LYS A 254 -10.85 34.11 -2.47
C LYS A 254 -11.70 33.66 -3.65
N VAL A 255 -12.21 32.43 -3.59
CA VAL A 255 -13.03 31.81 -4.63
C VAL A 255 -14.30 31.24 -3.99
N SER A 256 -15.37 31.12 -4.79
CA SER A 256 -16.61 30.45 -4.42
C SER A 256 -16.91 29.39 -5.47
N LYS A 257 -16.87 28.11 -5.08
CA LYS A 257 -17.06 26.98 -6.01
C LYS A 257 -17.93 25.89 -5.39
N THR A 258 -18.66 25.16 -6.22
CA THR A 258 -19.22 23.85 -5.85
C THR A 258 -18.15 22.76 -5.96
N VAL A 259 -18.39 21.60 -5.34
CA VAL A 259 -17.50 20.44 -5.53
C VAL A 259 -17.47 20.00 -6.99
N ARG A 260 -18.60 20.05 -7.72
CA ARG A 260 -18.67 19.78 -9.16
C ARG A 260 -17.63 20.58 -9.95
N GLN A 261 -17.57 21.90 -9.74
CA GLN A 261 -16.62 22.75 -10.46
C GLN A 261 -15.16 22.40 -10.16
N VAL A 262 -14.84 22.07 -8.90
CA VAL A 262 -13.49 21.65 -8.51
C VAL A 262 -13.12 20.32 -9.19
N VAL A 263 -14.04 19.36 -9.20
CA VAL A 263 -13.84 18.05 -9.84
C VAL A 263 -13.72 18.17 -11.37
N ASP A 264 -14.57 18.98 -12.02
CA ASP A 264 -14.55 19.17 -13.47
C ASP A 264 -13.22 19.79 -13.94
N GLU A 265 -12.72 20.80 -13.21
CA GLU A 265 -11.41 21.40 -13.48
C GLU A 265 -10.27 20.37 -13.32
N ALA A 266 -10.32 19.55 -12.27
CA ALA A 266 -9.32 18.51 -12.02
C ALA A 266 -9.35 17.39 -13.08
N LEU A 267 -10.54 16.99 -13.55
CA LEU A 267 -10.70 16.06 -14.68
C LEU A 267 -10.14 16.63 -15.98
N GLU A 268 -10.33 17.93 -16.23
CA GLU A 268 -9.74 18.60 -17.38
C GLU A 268 -8.20 18.60 -17.29
N THR A 269 -7.63 18.81 -16.10
CA THR A 269 -6.20 18.66 -15.86
C THR A 269 -5.72 17.24 -16.17
N LEU A 270 -6.39 16.20 -15.64
CA LEU A 270 -6.02 14.80 -15.92
C LEU A 270 -6.12 14.47 -17.42
N SER A 271 -7.17 14.91 -18.11
CA SER A 271 -7.29 14.71 -19.55
C SER A 271 -6.13 15.34 -20.35
N LYS A 272 -5.53 16.43 -19.85
CA LYS A 272 -4.35 17.06 -20.46
C LYS A 272 -3.04 16.34 -20.12
N PHE A 273 -2.99 15.63 -18.99
CA PHE A 273 -1.81 14.89 -18.53
C PHE A 273 -1.64 13.54 -19.21
N GLN A 274 -2.73 12.95 -19.72
CA GLN A 274 -2.65 11.68 -20.43
C GLN A 274 -1.72 11.77 -21.64
N LEU A 275 -0.81 10.81 -21.73
CA LEU A 275 0.17 10.65 -22.79
C LEU A 275 -0.44 10.07 -24.08
N ASP A 276 0.32 10.17 -25.17
CA ASP A 276 -0.06 9.73 -26.51
C ASP A 276 -0.39 8.22 -26.61
N ASP A 277 0.16 7.40 -25.71
CA ASP A 277 -0.07 5.95 -25.62
C ASP A 277 -1.13 5.57 -24.58
N GLY A 278 -1.87 6.55 -24.06
CA GLY A 278 -2.95 6.35 -23.09
C GLY A 278 -2.51 6.32 -21.62
N ASP A 279 -1.21 6.39 -21.36
CA ASP A 279 -0.59 6.29 -20.04
C ASP A 279 -0.50 7.64 -19.31
N PHE A 280 -0.01 7.61 -18.07
CA PHE A 280 0.21 8.77 -17.22
C PHE A 280 1.57 8.73 -16.53
N GLU A 281 2.05 9.91 -16.16
CA GLU A 281 3.26 10.10 -15.38
C GLU A 281 2.92 10.62 -13.98
N SER A 282 3.76 10.26 -13.02
CA SER A 282 3.82 10.87 -11.69
C SER A 282 5.28 11.03 -11.31
N TRP A 283 5.62 12.17 -10.69
CA TRP A 283 7.00 12.53 -10.32
C TRP A 283 8.05 12.39 -11.44
N GLY A 284 7.63 12.58 -12.70
CA GLY A 284 8.49 12.53 -13.88
C GLY A 284 8.76 11.13 -14.44
N ALA A 285 8.01 10.11 -14.02
CA ALA A 285 8.11 8.76 -14.55
C ALA A 285 6.74 8.20 -14.98
N GLU A 286 6.68 7.70 -16.22
CA GLU A 286 5.58 6.87 -16.71
C GLU A 286 5.46 5.61 -15.86
N ASN A 287 4.28 5.34 -15.32
CA ASN A 287 4.06 4.20 -14.45
C ASN A 287 2.61 3.69 -14.49
N SER A 288 2.47 2.39 -14.20
CA SER A 288 1.17 1.71 -14.26
C SER A 288 0.17 2.21 -13.21
N GLU A 289 0.67 2.61 -12.04
CA GLU A 289 -0.11 3.01 -10.88
C GLU A 289 -0.89 4.30 -11.14
N SER A 290 -0.25 5.28 -11.79
CA SER A 290 -0.87 6.55 -12.14
C SER A 290 -2.06 6.36 -13.08
N THR A 291 -1.91 5.52 -14.11
CA THR A 291 -3.02 5.21 -15.02
C THR A 291 -4.12 4.40 -14.32
N ALA A 292 -3.77 3.50 -13.41
CA ALA A 292 -4.71 2.77 -12.56
C ALA A 292 -5.54 3.73 -11.65
N GLN A 293 -4.93 4.77 -11.08
CA GLN A 293 -5.65 5.78 -10.28
C GLN A 293 -6.65 6.57 -11.12
N VAL A 294 -6.31 6.92 -12.36
CA VAL A 294 -7.24 7.60 -13.27
C VAL A 294 -8.40 6.68 -13.64
N LEU A 295 -8.15 5.38 -13.88
CA LEU A 295 -9.21 4.40 -14.12
C LEU A 295 -10.22 4.29 -12.96
N VAL A 296 -9.72 4.24 -11.72
CA VAL A 296 -10.57 4.27 -10.50
C VAL A 296 -11.38 5.57 -10.43
N THR A 297 -10.76 6.69 -10.79
CA THR A 297 -11.39 8.02 -10.79
C THR A 297 -12.60 8.07 -11.73
N LEU A 298 -12.43 7.64 -12.98
CA LEU A 298 -13.53 7.64 -13.95
C LEU A 298 -14.67 6.71 -13.52
N SER A 299 -14.32 5.50 -13.10
CA SER A 299 -15.29 4.51 -12.59
C SER A 299 -16.10 5.04 -11.40
N THR A 300 -15.45 5.78 -10.49
CA THR A 300 -16.08 6.33 -9.28
C THR A 300 -17.04 7.48 -9.60
N LEU A 301 -16.74 8.30 -10.61
CA LEU A 301 -17.62 9.37 -11.07
C LEU A 301 -18.72 8.91 -12.02
N GLY A 302 -18.68 7.64 -12.44
CA GLY A 302 -19.56 7.12 -13.47
C GLY A 302 -19.30 7.68 -14.87
N VAL A 303 -18.06 8.10 -15.12
CA VAL A 303 -17.55 8.42 -16.45
C VAL A 303 -17.09 7.12 -17.09
N ASP A 304 -17.48 6.85 -18.33
CA ASP A 304 -17.09 5.64 -19.06
C ASP A 304 -15.56 5.56 -19.20
N PRO A 305 -14.88 4.64 -18.49
CA PRO A 305 -13.43 4.60 -18.48
C PRO A 305 -12.81 4.10 -19.79
N ILE A 306 -13.62 3.53 -20.69
CA ILE A 306 -13.20 2.94 -21.96
C ILE A 306 -13.44 3.90 -23.11
N ASN A 307 -14.61 4.54 -23.14
CA ASN A 307 -15.09 5.28 -24.31
C ASN A 307 -15.13 6.81 -24.13
N ASP A 308 -14.83 7.36 -22.95
CA ASP A 308 -14.80 8.81 -22.78
C ASP A 308 -13.65 9.43 -23.61
N LYS A 309 -14.02 10.18 -24.65
CA LYS A 309 -13.10 10.78 -25.62
C LYS A 309 -12.06 11.71 -25.00
N ARG A 310 -12.28 12.23 -23.78
CA ARG A 310 -11.28 13.03 -23.07
C ARG A 310 -10.07 12.19 -22.67
N PHE A 311 -10.27 10.89 -22.49
CA PHE A 311 -9.29 9.92 -22.01
C PHE A 311 -8.86 8.89 -23.08
N ILE A 312 -9.00 9.26 -24.36
CA ILE A 312 -8.47 8.51 -25.50
C ILE A 312 -7.49 9.41 -26.25
N LYS A 313 -6.21 9.00 -26.32
CA LYS A 313 -5.14 9.74 -27.03
C LYS A 313 -4.58 8.89 -28.15
N ASN A 314 -4.56 9.43 -29.37
CA ASN A 314 -4.08 8.73 -30.57
C ASN A 314 -4.63 7.29 -30.72
N GLY A 315 -5.90 7.08 -30.36
CA GLY A 315 -6.55 5.77 -30.41
C GLY A 315 -6.31 4.86 -29.19
N ASN A 316 -5.41 5.24 -28.27
CA ASN A 316 -5.08 4.48 -27.06
C ASN A 316 -5.96 4.89 -25.87
N THR A 317 -6.40 3.88 -25.12
CA THR A 317 -7.22 3.99 -23.92
C THR A 317 -6.37 3.91 -22.65
N LEU A 318 -6.98 4.16 -21.48
CA LEU A 318 -6.34 3.90 -20.18
C LEU A 318 -5.94 2.43 -20.02
N LEU A 319 -6.71 1.49 -20.59
CA LEU A 319 -6.39 0.07 -20.52
C LEU A 319 -5.17 -0.26 -21.36
N ASP A 320 -4.99 0.36 -22.53
CA ASP A 320 -3.77 0.20 -23.32
C ASP A 320 -2.54 0.70 -22.53
N GLY A 321 -2.67 1.87 -21.88
CA GLY A 321 -1.66 2.45 -21.00
C GLY A 321 -1.29 1.54 -19.82
N ILE A 322 -2.26 0.89 -19.16
CA ILE A 322 -2.00 -0.05 -18.06
C ILE A 322 -1.40 -1.36 -18.58
N MET A 323 -2.01 -1.94 -19.62
CA MET A 323 -1.67 -3.28 -20.11
C MET A 323 -0.29 -3.35 -20.75
N LYS A 324 0.30 -2.20 -21.14
CA LYS A 324 1.68 -2.13 -21.60
C LYS A 324 2.70 -2.58 -20.52
N TYR A 325 2.34 -2.55 -19.23
CA TYR A 325 3.19 -2.95 -18.10
C TYR A 325 3.02 -4.39 -17.64
N LYS A 326 2.05 -5.14 -18.20
CA LYS A 326 1.81 -6.54 -17.85
C LYS A 326 3.01 -7.41 -18.26
N MET A 327 3.48 -8.24 -17.34
CA MET A 327 4.53 -9.22 -17.57
C MET A 327 3.97 -10.63 -17.86
N GLU A 328 4.80 -11.49 -18.43
CA GLU A 328 4.44 -12.90 -18.73
C GLU A 328 4.15 -13.71 -17.46
N ASP A 329 4.71 -13.32 -16.31
CA ASP A 329 4.49 -13.97 -15.02
C ASP A 329 3.12 -13.63 -14.38
N GLY A 330 2.38 -12.69 -14.97
CA GLY A 330 1.07 -12.22 -14.53
C GLY A 330 1.10 -10.93 -13.70
N GLY A 331 2.27 -10.51 -13.22
CA GLY A 331 2.45 -9.25 -12.49
C GLY A 331 2.57 -8.04 -13.42
N PHE A 332 2.71 -6.86 -12.81
CA PHE A 332 2.86 -5.59 -13.51
C PHE A 332 4.13 -4.87 -13.07
N LEU A 333 4.82 -4.29 -14.04
CA LEU A 333 5.96 -3.42 -13.80
C LEU A 333 5.50 -2.08 -13.20
N HIS A 334 6.32 -1.50 -12.32
CA HIS A 334 6.16 -0.10 -11.92
C HIS A 334 6.42 0.83 -13.12
N SER A 335 7.58 0.68 -13.76
CA SER A 335 7.96 1.45 -14.94
C SER A 335 8.77 0.60 -15.92
N LYS A 336 8.84 1.05 -17.18
CA LYS A 336 9.64 0.42 -18.26
C LYS A 336 11.08 0.93 -18.31
N THR A 337 11.42 1.91 -17.48
CA THR A 337 12.75 2.50 -17.42
C THR A 337 13.41 2.20 -16.08
N TYR A 338 14.73 2.04 -16.11
CA TYR A 338 15.50 1.92 -14.88
C TYR A 338 15.71 3.31 -14.29
N ASP A 339 15.45 3.48 -13.00
CA ASP A 339 15.75 4.70 -12.26
C ASP A 339 16.65 4.37 -11.07
N SER A 340 17.85 4.94 -11.03
CA SER A 340 18.79 4.75 -9.93
C SER A 340 18.35 5.44 -8.63
N GLU A 341 17.51 6.48 -8.73
CA GLU A 341 16.96 7.21 -7.58
C GLU A 341 15.70 6.54 -7.03
N ASN A 342 15.05 5.69 -7.84
CA ASN A 342 13.91 4.87 -7.45
C ASN A 342 14.19 3.37 -7.60
N PRO A 343 14.67 2.68 -6.54
CA PRO A 343 14.97 1.25 -6.57
C PRO A 343 13.80 0.32 -6.91
N SER A 344 12.56 0.82 -6.88
CA SER A 344 11.38 0.06 -7.30
C SER A 344 11.15 0.09 -8.82
N SER A 345 11.88 0.94 -9.55
CA SER A 345 11.82 1.06 -11.01
C SER A 345 12.76 0.05 -11.68
N LYS A 346 12.32 -1.21 -11.69
CA LYS A 346 13.01 -2.31 -12.33
C LYS A 346 12.19 -2.82 -13.51
N PRO A 347 12.61 -2.59 -14.77
CA PRO A 347 11.82 -2.97 -15.94
C PRO A 347 11.85 -4.47 -16.25
N ASP A 348 12.60 -5.26 -15.48
CA ASP A 348 12.77 -6.70 -15.61
C ASP A 348 12.07 -7.51 -14.51
N GLU A 349 11.38 -6.85 -13.57
CA GLU A 349 10.76 -7.50 -12.42
C GLU A 349 9.39 -6.88 -12.10
N SER A 350 8.36 -7.73 -12.01
CA SER A 350 7.02 -7.33 -11.55
C SER A 350 7.08 -6.71 -10.16
N ASN A 351 6.32 -5.63 -9.97
CA ASN A 351 6.31 -4.85 -8.75
C ASN A 351 5.02 -5.11 -7.96
N SER A 352 5.15 -5.30 -6.64
CA SER A 352 4.01 -5.63 -5.78
C SER A 352 2.99 -4.49 -5.66
N MET A 353 3.44 -3.24 -5.55
CA MET A 353 2.60 -2.05 -5.47
C MET A 353 1.90 -1.79 -6.82
N ALA A 354 2.65 -1.89 -7.93
CA ALA A 354 2.07 -1.79 -9.27
C ALA A 354 0.94 -2.80 -9.47
N SER A 355 1.23 -4.07 -9.18
CA SER A 355 0.29 -5.17 -9.36
C SER A 355 -0.95 -5.03 -8.48
N GLU A 356 -0.83 -4.62 -7.21
CA GLU A 356 -1.99 -4.43 -6.33
C GLU A 356 -2.84 -3.21 -6.70
N GLN A 357 -2.22 -2.13 -7.22
CA GLN A 357 -2.98 -0.97 -7.72
C GLN A 357 -3.73 -1.27 -9.01
N VAL A 358 -3.11 -2.02 -9.93
CA VAL A 358 -3.80 -2.52 -11.12
C VAL A 358 -4.96 -3.44 -10.72
N LEU A 359 -4.73 -4.37 -9.79
CA LEU A 359 -5.75 -5.30 -9.28
C LEU A 359 -7.01 -4.58 -8.80
N TYR A 360 -6.90 -3.61 -7.89
CA TYR A 360 -8.10 -2.92 -7.40
C TYR A 360 -8.69 -1.97 -8.45
N SER A 361 -7.89 -1.47 -9.41
CA SER A 361 -8.40 -0.62 -10.48
C SER A 361 -9.29 -1.41 -11.45
N PHE A 362 -8.92 -2.65 -11.74
CA PHE A 362 -9.73 -3.54 -12.56
C PHE A 362 -10.95 -4.03 -11.78
N ALA A 363 -10.82 -4.26 -10.47
CA ALA A 363 -12.00 -4.47 -9.62
C ALA A 363 -12.95 -3.26 -9.68
N SER A 364 -12.44 -2.03 -9.63
CA SER A 364 -13.26 -0.82 -9.79
C SER A 364 -13.99 -0.76 -11.13
N LEU A 365 -13.31 -1.11 -12.23
CA LEU A 365 -13.90 -1.15 -13.57
C LEU A 365 -14.98 -2.23 -13.69
N CYS A 366 -14.71 -3.45 -13.21
CA CYS A 366 -15.69 -4.53 -13.16
C CYS A 366 -16.93 -4.14 -12.35
N ARG A 367 -16.74 -3.45 -11.22
CA ARG A 367 -17.86 -2.94 -10.39
C ARG A 367 -18.69 -1.90 -11.13
N TYR A 368 -18.03 -0.95 -11.81
CA TYR A 368 -18.70 0.04 -12.64
C TYR A 368 -19.52 -0.61 -13.77
N ASN A 369 -18.92 -1.55 -14.52
CA ASN A 369 -19.57 -2.24 -15.64
C ASN A 369 -20.81 -3.05 -15.22
N ASN A 370 -20.84 -3.56 -14.00
CA ASN A 370 -21.97 -4.33 -13.45
C ASN A 370 -22.96 -3.47 -12.65
N GLY A 371 -22.74 -2.15 -12.55
CA GLY A 371 -23.62 -1.24 -11.82
C GLY A 371 -23.63 -1.46 -10.31
N PHE A 372 -22.52 -1.96 -9.75
CA PHE A 372 -22.28 -2.04 -8.32
C PHE A 372 -21.78 -0.70 -7.77
N ARG A 373 -21.72 -0.59 -6.45
CA ARG A 373 -21.10 0.55 -5.77
C ARG A 373 -19.63 0.71 -6.16
N SER A 374 -19.13 1.94 -6.16
CA SER A 374 -17.72 2.27 -6.42
C SER A 374 -16.76 1.54 -5.48
N LEU A 375 -15.47 1.52 -5.85
CA LEU A 375 -14.44 0.73 -5.16
C LEU A 375 -14.45 0.91 -3.64
N TYR A 376 -14.50 2.17 -3.17
CA TYR A 376 -14.42 2.50 -1.75
C TYR A 376 -15.77 2.67 -1.04
N ASP A 377 -16.90 2.34 -1.65
CA ASP A 377 -18.20 2.33 -0.96
C ASP A 377 -18.57 0.89 -0.58
N PHE A 378 -18.28 0.53 0.66
CA PHE A 378 -18.37 -0.83 1.21
C PHE A 378 -19.75 -1.14 1.80
N ARG A 379 -20.73 -0.27 1.63
CA ARG A 379 -22.11 -0.55 2.05
C ARG A 379 -22.69 -1.68 1.22
N ASP A 380 -23.75 -2.29 1.74
CA ASP A 380 -24.55 -3.24 0.96
C ASP A 380 -24.97 -2.62 -0.36
N GLU A 381 -24.91 -3.43 -1.43
CA GLU A 381 -25.31 -3.01 -2.77
C GLU A 381 -26.73 -2.45 -2.75
N MET A 382 -27.01 -1.50 -3.65
CA MET A 382 -28.34 -0.89 -3.73
C MET A 382 -29.41 -1.96 -3.93
N ASP A 383 -30.46 -1.93 -3.10
CA ASP A 383 -31.63 -2.77 -3.32
C ASP A 383 -32.28 -2.47 -4.68
N GLU A 384 -33.00 -3.45 -5.24
CA GLU A 384 -33.58 -3.36 -6.59
C GLU A 384 -34.53 -2.17 -6.75
N LYS A 385 -35.22 -1.77 -5.69
CA LYS A 385 -36.13 -0.61 -5.72
C LYS A 385 -35.34 0.68 -5.90
N THR A 386 -34.29 0.87 -5.11
CA THR A 386 -33.42 2.05 -5.12
C THR A 386 -32.64 2.11 -6.43
N LYS A 387 -32.08 0.97 -6.88
CA LYS A 387 -31.40 0.85 -8.17
C LYS A 387 -32.32 1.21 -9.34
N SER A 388 -33.56 0.72 -9.33
CA SER A 388 -34.58 1.06 -10.34
C SER A 388 -34.94 2.55 -10.32
N GLN A 389 -35.06 3.15 -9.14
CA GLN A 389 -35.35 4.58 -8.99
C GLN A 389 -34.20 5.45 -9.54
N VAL A 390 -32.95 5.14 -9.19
CA VAL A 390 -31.75 5.82 -9.73
C VAL A 390 -31.73 5.72 -11.25
N ASN A 391 -31.92 4.52 -11.81
CA ASN A 391 -31.93 4.31 -13.26
C ASN A 391 -33.07 5.04 -13.97
N SER A 392 -34.27 5.07 -13.37
CA SER A 392 -35.42 5.80 -13.89
C SER A 392 -35.16 7.31 -13.93
N VAL A 393 -34.57 7.87 -12.87
CA VAL A 393 -34.18 9.29 -12.83
C VAL A 393 -33.10 9.58 -13.88
N LYS A 394 -32.03 8.77 -13.96
CA LYS A 394 -30.98 8.93 -14.99
C LYS A 394 -31.58 8.95 -16.40
N LYS A 395 -32.43 7.98 -16.73
CA LYS A 395 -33.11 7.92 -18.02
C LYS A 395 -34.01 9.14 -18.26
N SER A 396 -34.70 9.63 -17.23
CA SER A 396 -35.55 10.82 -17.36
C SER A 396 -34.73 12.07 -17.61
N ILE A 397 -33.57 12.20 -16.97
CA ILE A 397 -32.62 13.30 -17.20
C ILE A 397 -32.10 13.28 -18.64
N ASP A 398 -31.72 12.12 -19.17
CA ASP A 398 -31.22 12.00 -20.55
C ASP A 398 -32.29 12.31 -21.62
N ASN A 399 -33.56 12.21 -21.27
CA ASN A 399 -34.69 12.52 -22.15
C ASN A 399 -35.27 13.93 -21.95
N LEU A 400 -34.65 14.78 -21.11
CA LEU A 400 -35.10 16.16 -20.95
C LEU A 400 -34.94 16.94 -22.26
N SER A 401 -36.04 17.54 -22.73
CA SER A 401 -36.00 18.51 -23.84
C SER A 401 -35.88 19.93 -23.31
N GLU A 402 -35.19 20.79 -24.07
CA GLU A 402 -35.08 22.20 -23.72
C GLU A 402 -36.46 22.86 -23.60
N GLY A 403 -36.69 23.57 -22.49
CA GLY A 403 -37.88 24.41 -22.28
C GLY A 403 -39.08 23.75 -21.57
N ASP A 404 -39.07 22.45 -21.29
CA ASP A 404 -40.17 21.78 -20.54
C ASP A 404 -40.00 21.93 -19.02
N VAL A 405 -40.38 23.10 -18.50
CA VAL A 405 -40.25 23.47 -17.08
C VAL A 405 -40.95 22.47 -16.15
N GLU A 406 -42.15 21.99 -16.51
CA GLU A 406 -42.91 21.07 -15.65
C GLU A 406 -42.25 19.69 -15.63
N LYS A 407 -41.74 19.22 -16.77
CA LYS A 407 -41.00 17.95 -16.78
C LYS A 407 -39.72 18.03 -15.97
N VAL A 408 -38.97 19.13 -16.07
CA VAL A 408 -37.75 19.33 -15.27
C VAL A 408 -38.05 19.31 -13.77
N LYS A 409 -39.12 19.99 -13.32
CA LYS A 409 -39.56 19.95 -11.91
C LYS A 409 -39.98 18.54 -11.48
N GLU A 410 -40.69 17.79 -12.33
CA GLU A 410 -41.07 16.40 -12.06
C GLU A 410 -39.84 15.53 -11.85
N VAL A 411 -38.86 15.60 -12.76
CA VAL A 411 -37.61 14.82 -12.66
C VAL A 411 -36.82 15.20 -11.41
N PHE A 412 -36.75 16.49 -11.08
CA PHE A 412 -36.11 16.94 -9.84
C PHE A 412 -36.83 16.43 -8.58
N SER A 413 -38.17 16.42 -8.58
CA SER A 413 -38.95 15.83 -7.48
C SER A 413 -38.66 14.33 -7.30
N GLU A 414 -38.54 13.57 -8.40
CA GLU A 414 -38.16 12.15 -8.33
C GLU A 414 -36.71 11.95 -7.86
N TYR A 415 -35.79 12.85 -8.24
CA TYR A 415 -34.42 12.86 -7.73
C TYR A 415 -34.38 13.08 -6.21
N LEU A 416 -35.17 14.02 -5.67
CA LEU A 416 -35.22 14.29 -4.24
C LEU A 416 -35.74 13.10 -3.41
N LYS A 417 -36.54 12.21 -4.00
CA LYS A 417 -37.00 10.97 -3.36
C LYS A 417 -35.92 9.91 -3.25
N ILE A 418 -34.80 10.01 -3.98
CA ILE A 418 -33.67 9.10 -3.83
C ILE A 418 -32.99 9.42 -2.49
N PRO A 419 -32.68 8.41 -1.65
CA PRO A 419 -31.95 8.63 -0.41
C PRO A 419 -30.67 9.42 -0.66
N ILE A 420 -30.37 10.41 0.18
CA ILE A 420 -29.24 11.32 -0.06
C ILE A 420 -27.89 10.59 -0.19
N SER A 421 -27.71 9.49 0.53
CA SER A 421 -26.54 8.60 0.47
C SER A 421 -26.38 7.86 -0.87
N GLU A 422 -27.40 7.88 -1.72
CA GLU A 422 -27.44 7.23 -3.04
C GLU A 422 -27.43 8.22 -4.21
N ARG A 423 -27.68 9.51 -3.93
CA ARG A 423 -27.78 10.54 -4.98
C ARG A 423 -26.50 10.69 -5.80
N SER A 424 -25.33 10.33 -5.26
CA SER A 424 -24.06 10.32 -6.00
C SER A 424 -24.04 9.35 -7.19
N TYR A 425 -24.90 8.32 -7.21
CA TYR A 425 -25.00 7.36 -8.31
C TYR A 425 -25.90 7.83 -9.46
N VAL A 426 -26.58 8.98 -9.32
CA VAL A 426 -27.25 9.67 -10.43
C VAL A 426 -26.19 10.45 -11.21
N TYR A 427 -25.31 9.74 -11.92
CA TYR A 427 -24.08 10.31 -12.51
C TYR A 427 -24.34 11.44 -13.52
N ASN A 428 -25.52 11.49 -14.15
CA ASN A 428 -25.89 12.54 -15.10
C ASN A 428 -26.67 13.71 -14.45
N TYR A 429 -26.75 13.80 -13.12
CA TYR A 429 -27.45 14.87 -12.41
C TYR A 429 -26.99 16.28 -12.79
N TYR A 430 -25.73 16.46 -13.17
CA TYR A 430 -25.23 17.75 -13.65
C TYR A 430 -26.09 18.31 -14.80
N LYS A 431 -26.57 17.46 -15.71
CA LYS A 431 -27.47 17.88 -16.81
C LYS A 431 -28.79 18.44 -16.28
N LEU A 432 -29.35 17.82 -15.23
CA LEU A 432 -30.56 18.31 -14.58
C LEU A 432 -30.30 19.64 -13.88
N SER A 433 -29.22 19.72 -13.09
CA SER A 433 -28.82 20.95 -12.38
C SER A 433 -28.60 22.12 -13.34
N ASP A 434 -27.86 21.92 -14.42
CA ASP A 434 -27.59 22.96 -15.43
C ASP A 434 -28.88 23.38 -16.15
N THR A 435 -29.77 22.43 -16.45
CA THR A 435 -31.09 22.71 -17.06
C THR A 435 -31.99 23.49 -16.09
N MET A 436 -32.02 23.13 -14.81
CA MET A 436 -32.76 23.87 -13.79
C MET A 436 -32.26 25.30 -13.69
N LYS A 437 -30.93 25.49 -13.68
CA LYS A 437 -30.30 26.81 -13.64
C LYS A 437 -30.64 27.66 -14.87
N SER A 438 -30.63 27.09 -16.07
CA SER A 438 -30.98 27.81 -17.30
C SER A 438 -32.45 28.23 -17.36
N LEU A 439 -33.34 27.45 -16.72
CA LEU A 439 -34.78 27.74 -16.61
C LEU A 439 -35.15 28.58 -15.37
N GLY A 440 -34.19 28.93 -14.51
CA GLY A 440 -34.45 29.67 -13.27
C GLY A 440 -35.23 28.88 -12.22
N ILE A 441 -35.16 27.55 -12.26
CA ILE A 441 -35.77 26.66 -11.26
C ILE A 441 -34.83 26.59 -10.05
N GLU A 442 -35.34 26.93 -8.87
CA GLU A 442 -34.60 26.85 -7.61
C GLU A 442 -34.26 25.39 -7.27
N ASN A 443 -33.00 25.14 -6.89
CA ASN A 443 -32.58 23.84 -6.40
C ASN A 443 -32.74 23.78 -4.88
N THR A 444 -33.68 22.95 -4.42
CA THR A 444 -34.02 22.80 -3.00
C THR A 444 -33.36 21.58 -2.34
N SER A 445 -32.38 20.96 -3.00
CA SER A 445 -31.68 19.80 -2.45
C SER A 445 -30.83 20.17 -1.23
N GLU A 446 -30.80 19.27 -0.25
CA GLU A 446 -30.03 19.47 0.97
C GLU A 446 -28.51 19.32 0.71
N PRO A 447 -27.65 20.05 1.45
CA PRO A 447 -26.21 19.88 1.36
C PRO A 447 -25.79 18.43 1.68
N ILE A 448 -25.13 17.77 0.74
CA ILE A 448 -24.76 16.35 0.87
C ILE A 448 -23.79 16.16 2.05
N ALA A 449 -22.77 17.01 2.20
CA ALA A 449 -21.75 16.87 3.24
C ALA A 449 -22.33 16.80 4.66
N ALA A 450 -23.34 17.61 4.97
CA ALA A 450 -23.98 17.60 6.29
C ALA A 450 -24.93 16.41 6.51
N ASN A 451 -25.43 15.78 5.45
CA ASN A 451 -26.59 14.88 5.51
C ASN A 451 -26.34 13.46 4.95
N ILE A 452 -25.16 13.17 4.39
CA ILE A 452 -24.85 11.87 3.78
C ILE A 452 -24.66 10.73 4.80
N GLY A 453 -24.41 11.06 6.07
CA GLY A 453 -24.08 10.10 7.12
C GLY A 453 -25.27 9.20 7.49
N VAL A 454 -25.13 7.88 7.31
CA VAL A 454 -26.20 6.90 7.59
C VAL A 454 -25.76 5.79 8.56
N ASN A 455 -24.46 5.47 8.64
CA ASN A 455 -23.96 4.37 9.47
C ASN A 455 -23.13 4.86 10.66
N LYS A 456 -23.33 4.28 11.85
CA LYS A 456 -22.47 4.52 13.02
C LYS A 456 -21.36 3.46 13.16
N ASN A 457 -21.62 2.28 12.62
CA ASN A 457 -20.78 1.08 12.57
C ASN A 457 -21.28 0.21 11.40
N GLY A 458 -20.59 -0.89 11.12
CA GLY A 458 -21.03 -1.85 10.12
C GLY A 458 -19.87 -2.65 9.53
N ASN A 459 -20.18 -3.89 9.15
CA ASN A 459 -19.29 -4.71 8.35
C ASN A 459 -19.29 -4.19 6.90
N GLY A 460 -18.15 -4.26 6.22
CA GLY A 460 -18.13 -4.02 4.78
C GLY A 460 -18.75 -5.17 3.99
N THR A 461 -19.17 -4.88 2.76
CA THR A 461 -19.80 -5.85 1.85
C THR A 461 -18.80 -6.42 0.86
N ILE A 462 -18.80 -7.74 0.74
CA ILE A 462 -18.06 -8.49 -0.28
C ILE A 462 -19.03 -8.87 -1.39
N THR A 463 -18.72 -8.46 -2.62
CA THR A 463 -19.58 -8.72 -3.79
C THR A 463 -18.92 -9.81 -4.64
N PRO A 464 -19.55 -10.99 -4.83
CA PRO A 464 -18.97 -12.11 -5.58
C PRO A 464 -19.02 -11.86 -7.09
N ILE A 465 -18.17 -10.98 -7.61
CA ILE A 465 -18.08 -10.69 -9.05
C ILE A 465 -17.21 -11.75 -9.76
N PHE A 466 -16.19 -12.26 -9.05
CA PHE A 466 -15.25 -13.24 -9.58
C PHE A 466 -15.88 -14.63 -9.73
N ASP A 467 -16.68 -15.06 -8.75
CA ASP A 467 -17.44 -16.31 -8.78
C ASP A 467 -18.80 -16.09 -8.11
N GLU A 468 -19.86 -15.91 -8.92
CA GLU A 468 -21.23 -15.69 -8.45
C GLU A 468 -21.81 -16.87 -7.63
N SER A 469 -21.14 -18.03 -7.62
CA SER A 469 -21.59 -19.21 -6.89
C SER A 469 -21.12 -19.26 -5.43
N GLU A 470 -20.21 -18.38 -5.02
CA GLU A 470 -19.71 -18.35 -3.64
C GLU A 470 -20.57 -17.46 -2.72
N GLU A 471 -21.14 -18.08 -1.69
CA GLU A 471 -21.68 -17.35 -0.54
C GLU A 471 -20.56 -17.12 0.50
N PHE A 472 -20.11 -15.87 0.62
CA PHE A 472 -19.20 -15.47 1.70
C PHE A 472 -19.96 -15.33 3.02
N SER A 473 -20.14 -16.43 3.74
CA SER A 473 -20.75 -16.45 5.06
C SER A 473 -19.76 -16.95 6.11
N SER A 474 -19.40 -16.10 7.07
CA SER A 474 -18.68 -16.55 8.27
C SER A 474 -19.56 -17.56 9.02
N SER A 475 -19.14 -18.83 9.09
CA SER A 475 -19.87 -19.87 9.82
C SER A 475 -20.17 -19.41 11.25
N ALA A 476 -21.45 -19.28 11.58
CA ALA A 476 -21.91 -18.90 12.93
C ALA A 476 -21.68 -20.00 13.98
N LEU A 477 -21.08 -21.13 13.61
CA LEU A 477 -20.82 -22.29 14.47
C LEU A 477 -19.33 -22.64 14.53
N PHE A 478 -18.92 -23.08 15.72
CA PHE A 478 -17.67 -23.80 15.95
C PHE A 478 -17.93 -25.30 15.79
N THR A 479 -17.21 -25.95 14.88
CA THR A 479 -17.51 -27.30 14.40
C THR A 479 -16.55 -28.35 14.96
N LYS A 480 -16.89 -29.64 14.79
CA LYS A 480 -15.98 -30.74 15.14
C LYS A 480 -14.67 -30.70 14.35
N GLU A 481 -14.67 -30.15 13.15
CA GLU A 481 -13.44 -29.98 12.37
C GLU A 481 -12.54 -28.90 12.98
N ASP A 482 -13.13 -27.84 13.53
CA ASP A 482 -12.37 -26.83 14.28
C ASP A 482 -11.76 -27.43 15.55
N VAL A 483 -12.50 -28.30 16.26
CA VAL A 483 -11.94 -29.05 17.41
C VAL A 483 -10.72 -29.88 17.01
N LYS A 484 -10.80 -30.63 15.90
CA LYS A 484 -9.63 -31.39 15.41
C LYS A 484 -8.44 -30.49 15.08
N LYS A 485 -8.68 -29.29 14.54
CA LYS A 485 -7.61 -28.32 14.28
C LYS A 485 -6.93 -27.90 15.58
N VAL A 486 -7.69 -27.68 16.66
CA VAL A 486 -7.14 -27.43 18.00
C VAL A 486 -6.32 -28.63 18.49
N GLU A 487 -6.86 -29.85 18.39
CA GLU A 487 -6.20 -31.09 18.82
C GLU A 487 -4.90 -31.38 18.04
N ASN A 488 -4.83 -30.96 16.77
CA ASN A 488 -3.67 -31.14 15.90
C ASN A 488 -2.57 -30.08 16.11
N LEU A 489 -2.80 -29.04 16.93
CA LEU A 489 -1.76 -28.08 17.26
C LEU A 489 -0.63 -28.78 18.04
N PRO A 490 0.64 -28.60 17.65
CA PRO A 490 1.74 -29.30 18.29
C PRO A 490 1.95 -28.82 19.73
N ASP A 491 2.52 -29.70 20.57
CA ASP A 491 2.92 -29.36 21.94
C ASP A 491 3.97 -28.24 21.99
N LYS A 492 4.86 -28.20 20.99
CA LYS A 492 5.88 -27.16 20.85
C LYS A 492 5.49 -26.19 19.73
N LEU A 493 4.91 -25.06 20.13
CA LEU A 493 4.49 -24.01 19.21
C LEU A 493 5.66 -23.18 18.67
N THR A 494 5.42 -22.57 17.53
CA THR A 494 6.30 -21.62 16.81
C THR A 494 5.43 -20.49 16.26
N THR A 495 6.04 -19.42 15.73
CA THR A 495 5.26 -18.32 15.13
C THR A 495 4.48 -18.72 13.87
N GLU A 496 4.76 -19.88 13.28
CA GLU A 496 4.02 -20.45 12.13
C GLU A 496 2.55 -20.73 12.46
N HIS A 497 2.29 -21.12 13.71
CA HIS A 497 0.98 -21.53 14.19
C HIS A 497 0.08 -20.34 14.58
N TYR A 498 0.62 -19.11 14.54
CA TYR A 498 -0.07 -17.92 15.03
C TYR A 498 -1.42 -17.70 14.35
N VAL A 499 -1.45 -17.77 13.02
CA VAL A 499 -2.66 -17.47 12.23
C VAL A 499 -3.76 -18.46 12.56
N GLU A 500 -3.47 -19.77 12.56
CA GLU A 500 -4.46 -20.80 12.87
C GLU A 500 -5.00 -20.63 14.29
N VAL A 501 -4.13 -20.39 15.28
CA VAL A 501 -4.55 -20.18 16.68
C VAL A 501 -5.47 -18.97 16.80
N VAL A 502 -5.09 -17.82 16.21
CA VAL A 502 -5.90 -16.59 16.29
C VAL A 502 -7.22 -16.75 15.53
N LYS A 503 -7.22 -17.45 14.38
CA LYS A 503 -8.42 -17.76 13.62
C LYS A 503 -9.39 -18.63 14.42
N LEU A 504 -8.90 -19.68 15.07
CA LEU A 504 -9.71 -20.55 15.93
C LEU A 504 -10.29 -19.79 17.13
N ILE A 505 -9.50 -18.92 17.79
CA ILE A 505 -9.99 -18.03 18.85
C ILE A 505 -11.12 -17.15 18.33
N LYS A 506 -10.90 -16.44 17.22
CA LYS A 506 -11.88 -15.49 16.68
C LYS A 506 -13.16 -16.17 16.21
N LYS A 507 -13.04 -17.35 15.60
CA LYS A 507 -14.18 -18.16 15.22
C LYS A 507 -14.98 -18.60 16.44
N LEU A 508 -14.31 -19.09 17.49
CA LEU A 508 -14.96 -19.53 18.73
C LEU A 508 -15.63 -18.38 19.49
N GLU A 509 -14.97 -17.21 19.57
CA GLU A 509 -15.53 -16.00 20.21
C GLU A 509 -16.83 -15.55 19.54
N LYS A 510 -16.93 -15.68 18.21
CA LYS A 510 -18.10 -15.31 17.40
C LYS A 510 -19.17 -16.41 17.34
N ALA A 511 -18.82 -17.65 17.66
CA ALA A 511 -19.72 -18.78 17.48
C ALA A 511 -20.95 -18.71 18.38
N THR A 512 -22.12 -18.97 17.81
CA THR A 512 -23.40 -19.05 18.55
C THR A 512 -23.44 -20.21 19.53
N ASN A 513 -22.69 -21.29 19.26
CA ASN A 513 -22.51 -22.45 20.13
C ASN A 513 -21.22 -22.40 20.96
N LYS A 514 -20.63 -21.21 21.18
CA LYS A 514 -19.37 -21.06 21.93
C LYS A 514 -19.39 -21.70 23.31
N ASP A 515 -20.54 -21.71 23.98
CA ASP A 515 -20.67 -22.22 25.36
C ASP A 515 -20.38 -23.74 25.43
N GLU A 516 -20.56 -24.47 24.33
CA GLU A 516 -20.20 -25.89 24.22
C GLU A 516 -18.68 -26.13 24.22
N TYR A 517 -17.91 -25.17 23.69
CA TYR A 517 -16.47 -25.28 23.45
C TYR A 517 -15.65 -24.26 24.23
N ILE A 518 -16.26 -23.59 25.24
CA ILE A 518 -15.62 -22.50 25.98
C ILE A 518 -14.31 -22.92 26.65
N HIS A 519 -14.19 -24.21 27.02
CA HIS A 519 -12.96 -24.78 27.59
C HIS A 519 -11.76 -24.74 26.63
N LEU A 520 -11.99 -24.77 25.31
CA LEU A 520 -10.94 -24.64 24.30
C LEU A 520 -10.44 -23.20 24.16
N LEU A 521 -11.24 -22.21 24.57
CA LEU A 521 -10.86 -20.80 24.46
C LEU A 521 -9.69 -20.47 25.39
N ASP A 522 -9.69 -21.01 26.62
CA ASP A 522 -8.59 -20.82 27.57
C ASP A 522 -7.31 -21.50 27.04
N GLU A 523 -7.42 -22.73 26.53
CA GLU A 523 -6.30 -23.44 25.91
C GLU A 523 -5.70 -22.66 24.73
N LEU A 524 -6.56 -22.19 23.81
CA LEU A 524 -6.11 -21.43 22.65
C LEU A 524 -5.47 -20.09 23.05
N ASN A 525 -6.01 -19.40 24.04
CA ASN A 525 -5.40 -18.18 24.57
C ASN A 525 -4.04 -18.45 25.23
N ASP A 526 -3.86 -19.58 25.91
CA ASP A 526 -2.56 -19.99 26.45
C ASP A 526 -1.55 -20.24 25.34
N LYS A 527 -1.93 -21.01 24.32
CA LYS A 527 -1.13 -21.26 23.12
C LYS A 527 -0.75 -19.96 22.40
N LYS A 528 -1.69 -19.03 22.26
CA LYS A 528 -1.44 -17.70 21.69
C LYS A 528 -0.40 -16.92 22.49
N ARG A 529 -0.52 -16.88 23.83
CA ARG A 529 0.45 -16.22 24.72
C ARG A 529 1.85 -16.83 24.62
N GLU A 530 1.96 -18.13 24.40
CA GLU A 530 3.26 -18.79 24.15
C GLU A 530 3.88 -18.31 22.84
N ILE A 531 3.10 -18.25 21.77
CA ILE A 531 3.55 -17.76 20.47
C ILE A 531 3.98 -16.29 20.55
N GLU A 532 3.24 -15.45 21.27
CA GLU A 532 3.57 -14.04 21.48
C GLU A 532 4.89 -13.83 22.23
N LYS A 533 5.21 -14.69 23.20
CA LYS A 533 6.53 -14.67 23.86
C LYS A 533 7.66 -14.97 22.88
N ILE A 534 7.43 -15.87 21.93
CA ILE A 534 8.42 -16.18 20.88
C ILE A 534 8.57 -14.97 19.95
N LYS A 535 7.48 -14.30 19.56
CA LYS A 535 7.53 -13.07 18.75
C LYS A 535 8.32 -11.96 19.46
N ALA A 536 8.02 -11.70 20.73
CA ALA A 536 8.72 -10.70 21.53
C ALA A 536 10.23 -11.01 21.67
N GLU A 537 10.61 -12.29 21.75
CA GLU A 537 12.02 -12.69 21.76
C GLU A 537 12.70 -12.43 20.42
N ILE A 538 12.03 -12.68 19.29
CA ILE A 538 12.55 -12.38 17.94
C ILE A 538 12.74 -10.86 17.77
N GLU A 539 11.76 -10.06 18.18
CA GLU A 539 11.82 -8.60 18.14
C GLU A 539 12.96 -8.07 19.01
N SER A 540 13.06 -8.53 20.26
CA SER A 540 14.17 -8.19 21.15
C SER A 540 15.54 -8.59 20.57
N LEU A 541 15.64 -9.73 19.86
CA LEU A 541 16.87 -10.10 19.17
C LEU A 541 17.19 -9.13 18.04
N ASN A 542 16.21 -8.75 17.24
CA ASN A 542 16.40 -7.81 16.12
C ASN A 542 16.84 -6.43 16.62
N ASP A 543 16.20 -5.93 17.68
CA ASP A 543 16.54 -4.66 18.31
C ASP A 543 17.95 -4.68 18.90
N GLU A 544 18.33 -5.75 19.60
CA GLU A 544 19.67 -5.86 20.17
C GLU A 544 20.76 -6.01 19.11
N ILE A 545 20.47 -6.69 17.99
CA ILE A 545 21.38 -6.75 16.84
C ILE A 545 21.58 -5.34 16.28
N LEU A 546 20.51 -4.56 16.17
CA LEU A 546 20.59 -3.19 15.65
C LEU A 546 21.30 -2.25 16.62
N ASP A 547 20.92 -2.24 17.90
CA ASP A 547 21.44 -1.30 18.91
C ASP A 547 22.89 -1.62 19.31
N LYS A 548 23.20 -2.91 19.51
CA LYS A 548 24.48 -3.31 20.10
C LYS A 548 25.52 -3.74 19.08
N LEU A 549 25.10 -4.20 17.90
CA LEU A 549 26.02 -4.77 16.91
C LEU A 549 26.18 -3.91 15.65
N TYR A 550 25.31 -2.93 15.41
CA TYR A 550 25.43 -2.06 14.25
C TYR A 550 26.21 -0.76 14.57
N PRO A 551 27.12 -0.30 13.68
CA PRO A 551 27.60 -1.00 12.49
C PRO A 551 28.55 -2.16 12.84
N PHE A 552 28.35 -3.31 12.19
CA PHE A 552 29.12 -4.55 12.47
C PHE A 552 30.63 -4.42 12.29
N ASN A 553 31.09 -3.41 11.55
CA ASN A 553 32.50 -3.18 11.26
C ASN A 553 33.29 -2.63 12.46
N ASP A 554 32.60 -2.10 13.47
CA ASP A 554 33.24 -1.47 14.64
C ASP A 554 33.43 -2.45 15.81
N LEU A 555 33.05 -3.71 15.62
CA LEU A 555 33.04 -4.72 16.68
C LEU A 555 34.43 -5.18 17.08
N SER A 556 34.58 -5.39 18.38
CA SER A 556 35.85 -5.71 19.03
C SER A 556 35.70 -6.89 20.00
N ILE A 557 36.81 -7.29 20.63
CA ILE A 557 36.81 -8.33 21.68
C ILE A 557 35.88 -7.96 22.86
N LYS A 558 35.61 -6.66 23.08
CA LYS A 558 34.72 -6.21 24.17
C LYS A 558 33.27 -6.66 23.94
N ASP A 559 32.88 -6.84 22.69
CA ASP A 559 31.49 -7.10 22.28
C ASP A 559 31.16 -8.60 22.27
N LYS A 560 32.16 -9.46 22.55
CA LYS A 560 32.02 -10.92 22.61
C LYS A 560 30.81 -11.37 23.42
N LYS A 561 30.59 -10.75 24.60
CA LYS A 561 29.49 -11.13 25.48
C LYS A 561 28.14 -10.92 24.80
N ASN A 562 27.94 -9.76 24.18
CA ASN A 562 26.70 -9.41 23.49
C ASN A 562 26.47 -10.35 22.29
N VAL A 563 27.51 -10.62 21.50
CA VAL A 563 27.43 -11.52 20.34
C VAL A 563 27.13 -12.96 20.76
N ASP A 564 27.81 -13.49 21.78
CA ASP A 564 27.58 -14.85 22.29
C ASP A 564 26.16 -14.99 22.88
N GLU A 565 25.65 -13.95 23.54
CA GLU A 565 24.30 -13.92 24.12
C GLU A 565 23.22 -13.97 23.03
N ILE A 566 23.34 -13.12 21.99
CA ILE A 566 22.45 -13.12 20.83
C ILE A 566 22.47 -14.49 20.13
N VAL A 567 23.65 -15.07 19.90
CA VAL A 567 23.78 -16.40 19.28
C VAL A 567 23.17 -17.51 20.15
N SER A 568 23.32 -17.44 21.48
CA SER A 568 22.72 -18.41 22.38
C SER A 568 21.19 -18.37 22.35
N ARG A 569 20.61 -17.16 22.39
CA ARG A 569 19.17 -16.92 22.31
C ARG A 569 18.60 -17.35 20.96
N PHE A 570 19.23 -16.94 19.85
CA PHE A 570 18.87 -17.38 18.50
C PHE A 570 18.82 -18.90 18.38
N ASN A 571 19.78 -19.61 18.96
CA ASN A 571 19.84 -21.08 18.86
C ASN A 571 18.67 -21.80 19.53
N LYS A 572 17.98 -21.16 20.49
CA LYS A 572 16.77 -21.69 21.15
C LYS A 572 15.52 -21.61 20.28
N LEU A 573 15.51 -20.70 19.30
CA LEU A 573 14.39 -20.55 18.36
C LEU A 573 14.25 -21.78 17.45
N SER A 574 13.03 -22.03 16.98
CA SER A 574 12.76 -23.07 15.98
C SER A 574 13.40 -22.73 14.63
N SER A 575 13.55 -23.73 13.75
CA SER A 575 14.05 -23.48 12.38
C SER A 575 13.17 -22.51 11.59
N TYR A 576 11.87 -22.47 11.90
CA TYR A 576 10.93 -21.52 11.31
C TYR A 576 11.19 -20.10 11.83
N ASP A 577 11.25 -19.94 13.15
CA ASP A 577 11.41 -18.64 13.81
C ASP A 577 12.77 -18.00 13.57
N LYS A 578 13.83 -18.80 13.41
CA LYS A 578 15.18 -18.33 13.07
C LYS A 578 15.24 -17.51 11.78
N LYS A 579 14.36 -17.80 10.80
CA LYS A 579 14.30 -17.07 9.53
C LYS A 579 13.82 -15.63 9.69
N LYS A 580 13.20 -15.30 10.83
CA LYS A 580 12.65 -13.98 11.16
C LYS A 580 13.64 -13.07 11.89
N VAL A 581 14.82 -13.59 12.26
CA VAL A 581 15.87 -12.77 12.89
C VAL A 581 16.70 -12.10 11.79
N LEU A 582 16.63 -10.77 11.75
CA LEU A 582 17.24 -9.93 10.74
C LEU A 582 18.77 -9.91 10.91
N ARG A 583 19.49 -9.95 9.78
CA ARG A 583 20.95 -9.76 9.71
C ARG A 583 21.77 -10.73 10.58
N TYR A 584 21.20 -11.89 10.92
CA TYR A 584 21.89 -12.88 11.74
C TYR A 584 23.16 -13.44 11.08
N GLU A 585 23.24 -13.46 9.76
CA GLU A 585 24.49 -13.82 9.05
C GLU A 585 25.66 -12.91 9.43
N ASP A 586 25.41 -11.61 9.57
CA ASP A 586 26.41 -10.64 9.99
C ASP A 586 26.84 -10.88 11.43
N VAL A 587 25.88 -11.22 12.32
CA VAL A 587 26.17 -11.62 13.71
C VAL A 587 27.14 -12.81 13.76
N ILE A 588 26.92 -13.84 12.94
CA ILE A 588 27.80 -15.02 12.87
C ILE A 588 29.19 -14.66 12.32
N LYS A 589 29.26 -13.79 11.30
CA LYS A 589 30.54 -13.28 10.78
C LYS A 589 31.30 -12.53 11.88
N SER A 590 30.64 -11.64 12.60
CA SER A 590 31.22 -10.88 13.71
C SER A 590 31.68 -11.79 14.85
N LYS A 591 30.90 -12.81 15.22
CA LYS A 591 31.32 -13.82 16.20
C LYS A 591 32.64 -14.49 15.79
N THR A 592 32.71 -14.92 14.54
CA THR A 592 33.89 -15.59 13.99
C THR A 592 35.12 -14.67 14.01
N GLN A 593 34.94 -13.41 13.64
CA GLN A 593 36.00 -12.39 13.71
C GLN A 593 36.49 -12.17 15.14
N ILE A 594 35.58 -11.99 16.09
CA ILE A 594 35.91 -11.80 17.51
C ILE A 594 36.65 -13.01 18.07
N ASP A 595 36.18 -14.23 17.80
CA ASP A 595 36.83 -15.47 18.25
C ASP A 595 38.26 -15.59 17.68
N ASN A 596 38.48 -15.17 16.44
CA ASN A 596 39.81 -15.12 15.82
C ASN A 596 40.73 -14.09 16.48
N LEU A 597 40.23 -12.89 16.78
CA LEU A 597 40.99 -11.86 17.50
C LEU A 597 41.41 -12.33 18.90
N ILE A 598 40.52 -13.04 19.59
CA ILE A 598 40.81 -13.63 20.91
C ILE A 598 41.88 -14.72 20.78
N ARG A 599 41.72 -15.65 19.83
CA ARG A 599 42.73 -16.70 19.56
C ARG A 599 44.09 -16.09 19.26
N ALA A 600 44.15 -15.04 18.43
CA ALA A 600 45.39 -14.34 18.11
C ALA A 600 46.03 -13.69 19.34
N ARG A 601 45.24 -13.03 20.22
CA ARG A 601 45.75 -12.48 21.48
C ARG A 601 46.27 -13.56 22.42
N ILE A 602 45.57 -14.69 22.55
CA ILE A 602 46.01 -15.82 23.38
C ILE A 602 47.34 -16.36 22.84
N ILE A 603 47.46 -16.58 21.53
CA ILE A 603 48.71 -17.02 20.89
C ILE A 603 49.83 -16.03 21.15
N ALA A 604 49.60 -14.72 20.99
CA ALA A 604 50.60 -13.69 21.25
C ALA A 604 51.07 -13.71 22.72
N ILE A 605 50.15 -13.83 23.68
CA ILE A 605 50.48 -13.93 25.11
C ILE A 605 51.32 -15.19 25.39
N VAL A 606 50.93 -16.34 24.82
CA VAL A 606 51.67 -17.60 24.97
C VAL A 606 53.08 -17.49 24.38
N ILE A 607 53.23 -16.86 23.21
CA ILE A 607 54.54 -16.61 22.59
C ILE A 607 55.40 -15.72 23.50
N ILE A 608 54.85 -14.63 24.05
CA ILE A 608 55.58 -13.74 24.96
C ILE A 608 56.05 -14.50 26.21
N ILE A 609 55.19 -15.36 26.79
CA ILE A 609 55.55 -16.19 27.95
C ILE A 609 56.67 -17.16 27.58
N VAL A 610 56.57 -17.86 26.45
CA VAL A 610 57.58 -18.83 25.99
C VAL A 610 58.92 -18.14 25.73
N VAL A 611 58.92 -16.99 25.04
CA VAL A 611 60.13 -16.19 24.79
C VAL A 611 60.73 -15.68 26.11
N GLY A 612 59.90 -15.23 27.06
CA GLY A 612 60.34 -14.82 28.39
C GLY A 612 61.00 -15.97 29.17
N ILE A 613 60.42 -17.17 29.13
CA ILE A 613 61.00 -18.37 29.75
C ILE A 613 62.33 -18.73 29.07
N LEU A 614 62.40 -18.72 27.74
CA LEU A 614 63.62 -19.00 26.99
C LEU A 614 64.73 -17.97 27.31
N ALA A 615 64.41 -16.69 27.34
CA ALA A 615 65.34 -15.62 27.70
C ALA A 615 65.85 -15.78 29.14
N PHE A 616 64.98 -16.17 30.08
CA PHE A 616 65.37 -16.48 31.46
C PHE A 616 66.29 -17.70 31.54
N VAL A 617 66.01 -18.77 30.80
CA VAL A 617 66.86 -19.98 30.73
C VAL A 617 68.23 -19.66 30.10
N VAL A 618 68.27 -18.87 29.02
CA VAL A 618 69.52 -18.45 28.40
C VAL A 618 70.30 -17.53 29.33
N GLY A 619 69.65 -16.53 29.94
CA GLY A 619 70.26 -15.61 30.88
C GLY A 619 70.84 -16.31 32.11
N SER A 620 70.11 -17.27 32.69
CA SER A 620 70.60 -18.08 33.82
C SER A 620 71.78 -18.98 33.42
N ARG A 621 71.77 -19.59 32.23
CA ARG A 621 72.92 -20.34 31.69
C ARG A 621 74.13 -19.44 31.43
N MET A 622 73.94 -18.25 30.87
CA MET A 622 75.01 -17.27 30.66
C MET A 622 75.61 -16.80 32.00
N LYS A 623 74.77 -16.53 33.00
CA LYS A 623 75.23 -16.15 34.34
C LYS A 623 76.03 -17.27 35.01
N LYS A 624 75.61 -18.53 34.84
CA LYS A 624 76.36 -19.72 35.30
C LYS A 624 77.72 -19.84 34.59
N ARG A 625 77.76 -19.72 33.26
CA ARG A 625 79.02 -19.72 32.47
C ARG A 625 79.95 -18.56 32.82
N LYS A 626 79.42 -17.37 33.10
CA LYS A 626 80.22 -16.19 33.52
C LYS A 626 80.83 -16.41 34.91
N LYS A 627 80.09 -17.05 35.83
CA LYS A 627 80.58 -17.45 37.16
C LYS A 627 81.67 -18.53 37.06
N GLU A 628 81.53 -19.48 36.13
CA GLU A 628 82.56 -20.49 35.83
C GLU A 628 83.82 -19.87 35.19
N ARG A 629 83.68 -18.92 34.25
CA ARG A 629 84.80 -18.17 33.67
C ARG A 629 85.51 -17.25 34.67
N MET A 630 84.78 -16.63 35.60
CA MET A 630 85.38 -15.88 36.70
C MET A 630 86.17 -16.80 37.64
N LYS A 631 85.66 -18.00 37.94
CA LYS A 631 86.42 -19.02 38.69
C LYS A 631 87.69 -19.46 37.97
N GLN A 632 87.64 -19.69 36.65
CA GLN A 632 88.83 -20.02 35.84
C GLN A 632 89.82 -18.85 35.72
N LYS A 633 89.35 -17.60 35.64
CA LYS A 633 90.24 -16.44 35.68
C LYS A 633 90.88 -16.26 37.06
N MET A 634 90.14 -16.46 38.15
CA MET A 634 90.72 -16.43 39.50
C MET A 634 91.76 -17.53 39.70
N SER A 635 91.57 -18.75 39.15
CA SER A 635 92.62 -19.78 39.21
C SER A 635 93.85 -19.45 38.35
N LEU A 636 93.68 -18.74 37.23
CA LEU A 636 94.81 -18.27 36.40
C LEU A 636 95.56 -17.09 37.04
N PHE A 637 94.90 -16.26 37.85
CA PHE A 637 95.57 -15.22 38.65
C PHE A 637 96.30 -15.82 39.87
N ASP A 638 95.79 -16.89 40.47
CA ASP A 638 96.52 -17.64 41.51
C ASP A 638 97.78 -18.33 40.94
N ASP A 639 97.80 -18.71 39.66
CA ASP A 639 98.97 -19.34 39.02
C ASP A 639 100.04 -18.33 38.53
N GLU A 640 99.69 -17.06 38.26
CA GLU A 640 100.65 -16.00 37.87
C GLU A 640 101.28 -15.26 39.07
N GLU A 641 100.69 -15.33 40.27
CA GLU A 641 101.28 -14.75 41.50
C GLU A 641 102.32 -15.68 42.18
N PHE A 642 102.52 -16.90 41.63
CA PHE A 642 103.47 -17.90 42.15
C PHE A 642 104.73 -18.09 41.28
N SER A 643 104.99 -17.24 40.27
CA SER A 643 106.18 -17.39 39.39
C SER A 643 107.33 -16.40 39.61
N ASP A 644 107.31 -15.57 40.66
CA ASP A 644 108.40 -14.59 40.96
C ASP A 644 109.15 -14.85 42.29
N GLU A 645 109.07 -16.05 42.87
CA GLU A 645 109.97 -16.51 43.95
C GLU A 645 110.39 -17.97 43.74
N GLU A 646 111.46 -18.22 42.98
CA GLU A 646 112.59 -19.13 43.31
C GLU A 646 113.53 -19.34 42.09
N GLU A 647 114.82 -19.01 42.32
CA GLU A 647 116.08 -19.31 41.58
C GLU A 647 116.33 -18.78 40.14
#